data_AF-A0A819B858-F1
#
_entry.id   AF-A0A819B858-F1
#
_cell.length_a   1.000
_cell.length_b   1.000
_cell.length_c   1.000
_cell.angle_alpha   90.00
_cell.angle_beta   90.00
_cell.angle_gamma   90.00
#
_symmetry.space_group_name_H-M   'P 1'
#
loop_
_entity.id
_entity.type
_entity.pdbx_description
1 polymer ?
#
loop_
_entity_poly.entity_id
_entity_poly.type
_entity_poly.pdbx_seq_one_letter_code
_entity_poly.pdbx_strand_id
1 'polypeptide(L)'
;MQNIAEEISFKKDDLLNQESTIQLLLEYVDINLFETDNDIQLTIVEILEFIWTLVDYTILVPQLLNANCVSFTLKWINTNELSLVIQRATIRLLYNIARHEKGCDALNGADAIRLLKEFKQRTLDPTIDDAAYEDMRLLFSMTLALLMEPKENESNAKSLRKVLDQLMQLTVNAARKKNHKYGDFYISEPLVVFTKLFVHDDIVHYCIKESQVKNMKISSKVAFFCDLMMQFRGALVNDDELDQLTLTALMNIIWSISFHHDYVDELKSNAKFLITIKSLANDDGEAWIEQYVPKHMSSVKKAAARILWNLDESSPENRFDIWVDFDYCHTEDLWEEIGQAIEKSDVILLLMTKDYQDSKSCRQEVMYTKDSLKKRFIPVYVKRDFVASGWLGVRIVGPQYIRFGKKSFEATVNDLMKLIFEDKSEKSSKHKDSKVSVTVPYVEIKPDENDKSNEELPRYDHENFNQSSNEIMPVLVSNPKLIEKWNSNDIANWFDANKVRCELKEMYDFQCGTELLLYGQCLRSDWQSECLDVQEQFSKRYNTVLYRNEFVRLNLLSVMTFNIRLDGVERDPNNHFTKRIYRLTETIEKCQPSILCVQEPFGGQLLHWQSHLPNYYRHIGYQPGGVDRDLKDPSSQRDFQVAILYNNQILKLIEQDYIWLSKTPRIVGSKDWNSAGERTLNIARFQLKNEKSISILVFNTHLDVKSEQARQEQAKIVRSTIKKWQKKYPTAVVLLFGDFNAVPKQAAYNILTSSDFLHDTWVVCKSQISMCISNSFSSTFHGWLGSIINTYGFQFLQTILFTFHGSGISLPHEILKHLSSYINILKELWKFRQTLNISELNSLWSLHRFHVDWILYRNSIDGSEHLQPRFIAVVDIRSRNYSSDHFPVVALFQLKNNKEH
;
A
#
# COMPACT_ATOMS: atom_id res chain seq x y z
N MET A 1 1.55 10.43 14.61
CA MET A 1 1.07 9.13 14.10
C MET A 1 -0.30 8.75 14.65
N GLN A 2 -0.57 8.92 15.96
CA GLN A 2 -1.91 8.72 16.55
C GLN A 2 -3.06 9.46 15.83
N ASN A 3 -2.86 10.75 15.50
CA ASN A 3 -3.83 11.53 14.71
C ASN A 3 -3.98 11.10 13.22
N ILE A 4 -3.01 10.35 12.68
CA ILE A 4 -3.07 9.80 11.30
C ILE A 4 -3.91 8.53 11.31
N ALA A 5 -3.74 7.69 12.33
CA ALA A 5 -4.43 6.41 12.46
C ALA A 5 -5.93 6.56 12.76
N GLU A 6 -6.36 7.69 13.33
CA GLU A 6 -7.78 7.99 13.53
C GLU A 6 -8.49 8.56 12.27
N GLU A 7 -7.75 9.04 11.26
CA GLU A 7 -8.29 9.69 10.05
C GLU A 7 -8.14 8.84 8.76
N ILE A 8 -7.36 7.76 8.78
CA ILE A 8 -7.18 6.83 7.65
C ILE A 8 -8.04 5.58 7.86
N SER A 9 -9.06 5.37 7.02
CA SER A 9 -9.74 4.08 6.92
C SER A 9 -8.92 3.13 6.05
N PHE A 10 -8.38 2.07 6.63
CA PHE A 10 -7.71 1.00 5.89
C PHE A 10 -8.77 0.02 5.36
N LYS A 11 -8.74 -0.32 4.07
CA LYS A 11 -9.55 -1.43 3.54
C LYS A 11 -8.91 -2.76 3.93
N LYS A 12 -9.70 -3.84 3.99
CA LYS A 12 -9.22 -5.22 4.23
C LYS A 12 -8.04 -5.62 3.34
N ASP A 13 -8.06 -5.19 2.07
CA ASP A 13 -6.99 -5.48 1.11
C ASP A 13 -5.76 -4.59 1.28
N ASP A 14 -5.86 -3.53 2.10
CA ASP A 14 -4.82 -2.50 2.23
C ASP A 14 -3.59 -2.96 3.05
N LEU A 15 -3.68 -4.11 3.71
CA LEU A 15 -2.63 -4.56 4.62
C LEU A 15 -2.20 -6.00 4.34
N LEU A 16 -2.90 -6.71 3.44
CA LEU A 16 -2.62 -8.09 3.04
C LEU A 16 -1.21 -8.30 2.47
N ASN A 17 -0.57 -7.25 1.94
CA ASN A 17 0.73 -7.34 1.29
C ASN A 17 1.88 -6.63 2.03
N GLN A 18 1.68 -6.22 3.29
CA GLN A 18 2.63 -5.34 4.02
C GLN A 18 3.58 -6.06 5.00
N GLU A 19 3.66 -7.38 4.89
CA GLU A 19 4.38 -8.26 5.82
C GLU A 19 5.84 -7.83 6.01
N SER A 20 6.55 -7.56 4.91
CA SER A 20 7.96 -7.17 4.96
C SER A 20 8.17 -5.83 5.66
N THR A 21 7.25 -4.89 5.48
CA THR A 21 7.36 -3.56 6.10
C THR A 21 7.09 -3.63 7.59
N ILE A 22 6.07 -4.38 8.00
CA ILE A 22 5.81 -4.61 9.42
C ILE A 22 7.01 -5.33 10.06
N GLN A 23 7.58 -6.32 9.37
CA GLN A 23 8.78 -7.01 9.83
C GLN A 23 9.95 -6.02 10.06
N LEU A 24 10.19 -5.10 9.13
CA LEU A 24 11.26 -4.09 9.25
C LEU A 24 11.05 -3.12 10.42
N LEU A 25 9.80 -2.73 10.67
CA LEU A 25 9.47 -1.90 11.83
C LEU A 25 9.70 -2.65 13.15
N LEU A 26 9.34 -3.94 13.20
CA LEU A 26 9.63 -4.80 14.34
C LEU A 26 11.15 -4.99 14.53
N GLU A 27 11.91 -5.18 13.46
CA GLU A 27 13.37 -5.25 13.49
C GLU A 27 14.00 -3.94 13.99
N TYR A 28 13.47 -2.79 13.58
CA TYR A 28 13.90 -1.49 14.12
C TYR A 28 13.69 -1.39 15.62
N VAL A 29 12.49 -1.76 16.10
CA VAL A 29 12.23 -1.79 17.54
C VAL A 29 13.22 -2.71 18.23
N ASP A 30 13.40 -3.92 17.73
CA ASP A 30 14.29 -4.94 18.31
C ASP A 30 15.74 -4.46 18.43
N ILE A 31 16.27 -3.77 17.40
CA ILE A 31 17.63 -3.23 17.39
C ILE A 31 17.80 -2.10 18.42
N ASN A 32 16.75 -1.30 18.66
CA ASN A 32 16.83 -0.07 19.45
C ASN A 32 16.20 -0.18 20.85
N LEU A 33 15.76 -1.37 21.30
CA LEU A 33 15.06 -1.59 22.58
C LEU A 33 15.73 -0.95 23.80
N PHE A 34 17.06 -0.96 23.84
CA PHE A 34 17.87 -0.50 24.97
C PHE A 34 18.50 0.88 24.74
N GLU A 35 18.15 1.55 23.64
CA GLU A 35 18.71 2.85 23.33
C GLU A 35 18.23 3.92 24.31
N THR A 36 19.11 4.83 24.74
CA THR A 36 18.79 5.82 25.78
C THR A 36 18.41 7.18 25.22
N ASP A 37 18.53 7.36 23.91
CA ASP A 37 18.11 8.57 23.21
C ASP A 37 16.57 8.73 23.26
N ASN A 38 16.12 9.88 23.76
CA ASN A 38 14.70 10.18 23.95
C ASN A 38 13.90 10.20 22.64
N ASP A 39 14.50 10.65 21.53
CA ASP A 39 13.81 10.68 20.23
C ASP A 39 13.65 9.28 19.65
N ILE A 40 14.64 8.41 19.87
CA ILE A 40 14.57 6.99 19.48
C ILE A 40 13.54 6.25 20.35
N GLN A 41 13.54 6.47 21.66
CA GLN A 41 12.53 5.89 22.56
C GLN A 41 11.11 6.31 22.19
N LEU A 42 10.90 7.60 21.87
CA LEU A 42 9.61 8.08 21.38
C LEU A 42 9.22 7.42 20.06
N THR A 43 10.17 7.24 19.15
CA THR A 43 9.96 6.57 17.86
C THR A 43 9.54 5.11 18.04
N ILE A 44 10.17 4.38 18.96
CA ILE A 44 9.81 3.00 19.28
C ILE A 44 8.36 2.92 19.76
N VAL A 45 7.98 3.81 20.68
CA VAL A 45 6.60 3.85 21.20
C VAL A 45 5.61 4.13 20.08
N GLU A 46 5.88 5.09 19.21
CA GLU A 46 5.01 5.42 18.08
C GLU A 46 4.87 4.27 17.07
N ILE A 47 5.95 3.52 16.81
CA ILE A 47 5.91 2.32 15.95
C ILE A 47 5.06 1.24 16.59
N LEU A 48 5.23 0.98 17.89
CA LEU A 48 4.45 -0.04 18.60
C LEU A 48 2.96 0.34 18.67
N GLU A 49 2.63 1.61 18.87
CA GLU A 49 1.25 2.11 18.82
C GLU A 49 0.63 2.00 17.42
N PHE A 50 1.43 2.25 16.37
CA PHE A 50 0.99 2.07 15.00
C PHE A 50 0.67 0.60 14.71
N ILE A 51 1.60 -0.31 15.01
CA ILE A 51 1.40 -1.75 14.81
C ILE A 51 0.19 -2.21 15.63
N TRP A 52 0.05 -1.71 16.87
CA TRP A 52 -1.11 -1.98 17.72
C TRP A 52 -2.43 -1.61 17.03
N THR A 53 -2.52 -0.42 16.43
CA THR A 53 -3.72 0.03 15.71
C THR A 53 -4.05 -0.86 14.51
N LEU A 54 -3.04 -1.46 13.86
CA LEU A 54 -3.26 -2.46 12.81
C LEU A 54 -3.83 -3.76 13.40
N VAL A 55 -3.28 -4.25 14.52
CA VAL A 55 -3.75 -5.51 15.13
C VAL A 55 -5.16 -5.38 15.74
N ASP A 56 -5.63 -4.16 16.03
CA ASP A 56 -7.01 -3.92 16.47
C ASP A 56 -8.02 -4.48 15.44
N TYR A 57 -7.68 -4.46 14.15
CA TYR A 57 -8.40 -5.15 13.08
C TYR A 57 -7.97 -6.62 13.04
N THR A 58 -8.74 -7.48 13.72
CA THR A 58 -8.41 -8.91 13.86
C THR A 58 -8.08 -9.62 12.54
N ILE A 59 -8.62 -9.14 11.41
CA ILE A 59 -8.39 -9.70 10.08
C ILE A 59 -6.93 -9.64 9.60
N LEU A 60 -6.11 -8.77 10.21
CA LEU A 60 -4.71 -8.54 9.84
C LEU A 60 -3.71 -9.35 10.65
N VAL A 61 -4.18 -10.08 11.67
CA VAL A 61 -3.31 -10.96 12.45
C VAL A 61 -2.54 -11.95 11.57
N PRO A 62 -3.11 -12.61 10.54
CA PRO A 62 -2.34 -13.51 9.68
C PRO A 62 -1.08 -12.89 9.08
N GLN A 63 -1.14 -11.63 8.64
CA GLN A 63 0.00 -10.89 8.06
C GLN A 63 1.05 -10.57 9.11
N LEU A 64 0.62 -10.24 10.34
CA LEU A 64 1.51 -10.02 11.46
C LEU A 64 2.26 -11.29 11.87
N LEU A 65 1.61 -12.45 11.76
CA LEU A 65 2.26 -13.74 11.96
C LEU A 65 3.35 -13.98 10.92
N ASN A 66 3.06 -13.72 9.64
CA ASN A 66 4.03 -13.84 8.56
C ASN A 66 5.21 -12.85 8.72
N ALA A 67 4.96 -11.68 9.30
CA ALA A 67 5.99 -10.69 9.65
C ALA A 67 6.81 -11.04 10.92
N ASN A 68 6.69 -12.26 11.45
CA ASN A 68 7.36 -12.73 12.67
C ASN A 68 7.01 -11.95 13.96
N CYS A 69 5.87 -11.27 14.01
CA CYS A 69 5.47 -10.46 15.17
C CYS A 69 5.40 -11.26 16.47
N VAL A 70 4.96 -12.52 16.42
CA VAL A 70 4.96 -13.44 17.58
C VAL A 70 6.36 -13.65 18.14
N SER A 71 7.35 -13.89 17.28
CA SER A 71 8.73 -14.11 17.72
C SER A 71 9.31 -12.88 18.40
N PHE A 72 9.11 -11.69 17.81
CA PHE A 72 9.58 -10.44 18.39
C PHE A 72 8.91 -10.13 19.73
N THR A 73 7.58 -10.17 19.79
CA THR A 73 6.83 -9.85 21.01
C THR A 73 7.10 -10.83 22.16
N LEU A 74 7.25 -12.12 21.87
CA LEU A 74 7.66 -13.11 22.89
C LEU A 74 9.11 -12.94 23.34
N LYS A 75 10.01 -12.51 22.44
CA LYS A 75 11.38 -12.15 22.82
C LYS A 75 11.38 -10.94 23.75
N TRP A 76 10.62 -9.90 23.41
CA TRP A 76 10.56 -8.66 24.19
C TRP A 76 9.92 -8.87 25.56
N ILE A 77 8.80 -9.59 25.66
CA ILE A 77 8.16 -9.88 26.95
C ILE A 77 9.08 -10.73 27.87
N ASN A 78 9.99 -11.51 27.28
CA ASN A 78 10.96 -12.29 28.03
C ASN A 78 12.21 -11.48 28.44
N THR A 79 12.43 -10.31 27.84
CA THR A 79 13.61 -9.48 28.06
C THR A 79 13.51 -8.72 29.38
N ASN A 80 14.55 -8.83 30.23
CA ASN A 80 14.65 -8.05 31.46
C ASN A 80 15.05 -6.60 31.14
N GLU A 81 14.74 -5.66 32.03
CA GLU A 81 15.19 -4.24 31.95
C GLU A 81 14.52 -3.36 30.88
N LEU A 82 13.48 -3.84 30.19
CA LEU A 82 12.68 -2.98 29.31
C LEU A 82 11.91 -1.91 30.09
N SER A 83 11.72 -0.73 29.48
CA SER A 83 10.89 0.33 30.07
C SER A 83 9.43 -0.11 30.21
N LEU A 84 8.74 0.42 31.23
CA LEU A 84 7.33 0.11 31.50
C LEU A 84 6.42 0.37 30.28
N VAL A 85 6.76 1.40 29.49
CA VAL A 85 6.02 1.77 28.28
C VAL A 85 6.13 0.68 27.21
N ILE A 86 7.36 0.17 26.97
CA ILE A 86 7.59 -0.89 26.00
C ILE A 86 6.98 -2.21 26.48
N GLN A 87 7.05 -2.52 27.78
CA GLN A 87 6.40 -3.70 28.36
C GLN A 87 4.88 -3.65 28.16
N ARG A 88 4.24 -2.50 28.43
CA ARG A 88 2.79 -2.28 28.22
C ARG A 88 2.41 -2.43 26.74
N ALA A 89 3.20 -1.88 25.83
CA ALA A 89 2.97 -2.01 24.39
C ALA A 89 3.15 -3.46 23.90
N THR A 90 4.14 -4.18 24.43
CA THR A 90 4.41 -5.57 24.08
C THR A 90 3.25 -6.49 24.48
N ILE A 91 2.74 -6.35 25.72
CA ILE A 91 1.62 -7.19 26.18
C ILE A 91 0.31 -6.87 25.45
N ARG A 92 0.13 -5.62 25.00
CA ARG A 92 -0.98 -5.25 24.10
C ARG A 92 -0.92 -5.95 22.76
N LEU A 93 0.25 -5.97 22.12
CA LEU A 93 0.42 -6.66 20.85
C LEU A 93 0.14 -8.16 21.00
N LEU A 94 0.64 -8.80 22.06
CA LEU A 94 0.35 -10.20 22.38
C LEU A 94 -1.15 -10.46 22.55
N TYR A 95 -1.83 -9.60 23.31
CA TYR A 95 -3.27 -9.67 23.51
C TYR A 95 -4.03 -9.60 22.18
N ASN A 96 -3.72 -8.62 21.33
CA ASN A 96 -4.43 -8.46 20.06
C ASN A 96 -4.16 -9.60 19.08
N ILE A 97 -2.94 -10.14 19.04
CA ILE A 97 -2.65 -11.35 18.26
C ILE A 97 -3.52 -12.51 18.76
N ALA A 98 -3.66 -12.67 20.09
CA ALA A 98 -4.47 -13.72 20.70
C ALA A 98 -5.99 -13.55 20.47
N ARG A 99 -6.48 -12.40 19.98
CA ARG A 99 -7.90 -12.24 19.62
C ARG A 99 -8.26 -12.99 18.33
N HIS A 100 -7.26 -13.28 17.50
CA HIS A 100 -7.44 -14.01 16.26
C HIS A 100 -6.96 -15.46 16.40
N GLU A 101 -7.70 -16.37 15.81
CA GLU A 101 -7.50 -17.81 15.96
C GLU A 101 -6.11 -18.28 15.52
N LYS A 102 -5.66 -17.89 14.32
CA LYS A 102 -4.29 -18.19 13.86
C LYS A 102 -3.23 -17.64 14.81
N GLY A 103 -3.53 -16.52 15.48
CA GLY A 103 -2.65 -15.91 16.46
C GLY A 103 -2.57 -16.76 17.73
N CYS A 104 -3.69 -17.28 18.22
CA CYS A 104 -3.69 -18.28 19.29
C CYS A 104 -2.86 -19.51 18.92
N ASP A 105 -3.06 -20.07 17.74
CA ASP A 105 -2.32 -21.26 17.27
C ASP A 105 -0.81 -20.99 17.23
N ALA A 106 -0.39 -19.84 16.70
CA ALA A 106 1.00 -19.44 16.62
C ALA A 106 1.63 -19.18 18.01
N LEU A 107 0.92 -18.48 18.89
CA LEU A 107 1.37 -18.20 20.26
C LEU A 107 1.49 -19.48 21.08
N ASN A 108 0.49 -20.38 20.99
CA ASN A 108 0.54 -21.67 21.68
C ASN A 108 1.64 -22.56 21.12
N GLY A 109 1.85 -22.59 19.80
CA GLY A 109 2.97 -23.28 19.16
C GLY A 109 4.35 -22.75 19.57
N ALA A 110 4.43 -21.48 19.99
CA ALA A 110 5.64 -20.82 20.46
C ALA A 110 5.78 -20.78 22.00
N ASP A 111 5.01 -21.58 22.73
CA ASP A 111 5.07 -21.70 24.20
C ASP A 111 4.80 -20.37 24.95
N ALA A 112 3.93 -19.52 24.38
CA ALA A 112 3.58 -18.22 24.94
C ALA A 112 3.00 -18.30 26.35
N ILE A 113 2.22 -19.36 26.67
CA ILE A 113 1.60 -19.54 27.99
C ILE A 113 2.66 -19.60 29.10
N ARG A 114 3.75 -20.35 28.89
CA ARG A 114 4.84 -20.44 29.86
C ARG A 114 5.52 -19.07 30.04
N LEU A 115 5.86 -18.41 28.92
CA LEU A 115 6.53 -17.11 28.93
C LEU A 115 5.68 -16.01 29.60
N LEU A 116 4.36 -16.02 29.35
CA LEU A 116 3.42 -15.10 30.00
C LEU A 116 3.36 -15.36 31.52
N LYS A 117 3.35 -16.61 31.96
CA LYS A 117 3.39 -16.95 33.40
C LYS A 117 4.68 -16.46 34.05
N GLU A 118 5.82 -16.59 33.38
CA GLU A 118 7.11 -16.07 33.83
C GLU A 118 7.14 -14.53 33.86
N PHE A 119 6.56 -13.86 32.87
CA PHE A 119 6.38 -12.41 32.86
C PHE A 119 5.52 -11.94 34.05
N LYS A 120 4.40 -12.62 34.32
CA LYS A 120 3.54 -12.30 35.47
C LYS A 120 4.33 -12.34 36.79
N GLN A 121 5.14 -13.37 36.99
CA GLN A 121 5.94 -13.53 38.21
C GLN A 121 7.02 -12.47 38.37
N ARG A 122 7.65 -12.04 37.26
CA ARG A 122 8.73 -11.05 37.28
C ARG A 122 8.23 -9.61 37.38
N THR A 123 7.11 -9.29 36.73
CA THR A 123 6.73 -7.90 36.44
C THR A 123 5.37 -7.52 37.04
N LEU A 124 4.40 -8.43 37.08
CA LEU A 124 3.01 -8.09 37.45
C LEU A 124 2.73 -8.34 38.94
N ASP A 125 3.50 -7.69 39.81
CA ASP A 125 3.30 -7.79 41.27
C ASP A 125 1.87 -7.32 41.64
N PRO A 126 1.05 -8.17 42.29
CA PRO A 126 -0.32 -7.82 42.67
C PRO A 126 -0.41 -6.78 43.79
N THR A 127 0.70 -6.49 44.49
CA THR A 127 0.75 -5.51 45.59
C THR A 127 0.96 -4.07 45.11
N ILE A 128 1.39 -3.88 43.87
CA ILE A 128 1.60 -2.56 43.26
C ILE A 128 0.26 -1.99 42.79
N ASP A 129 -0.20 -0.94 43.48
CA ASP A 129 -1.43 -0.19 43.18
C ASP A 129 -1.12 1.00 42.25
N ASP A 130 -0.79 0.67 40.99
CA ASP A 130 -0.52 1.63 39.92
C ASP A 130 -1.40 1.29 38.70
N ALA A 131 -1.94 2.34 38.05
CA ALA A 131 -2.88 2.21 36.94
C ALA A 131 -2.27 1.49 35.72
N ALA A 132 -0.99 1.72 35.41
CA ALA A 132 -0.32 1.05 34.30
C ALA A 132 -0.12 -0.45 34.58
N TYR A 133 0.16 -0.81 35.83
CA TYR A 133 0.23 -2.21 36.25
C TYR A 133 -1.16 -2.87 36.28
N GLU A 134 -2.21 -2.14 36.63
CA GLU A 134 -3.58 -2.63 36.55
C GLU A 134 -4.00 -2.95 35.11
N ASP A 135 -3.73 -2.05 34.17
CA ASP A 135 -3.93 -2.26 32.74
C ASP A 135 -3.18 -3.50 32.23
N MET A 136 -1.90 -3.66 32.58
CA MET A 136 -1.12 -4.81 32.14
C MET A 136 -1.60 -6.13 32.75
N ARG A 137 -2.06 -6.13 34.02
CA ARG A 137 -2.67 -7.31 34.66
C ARG A 137 -3.96 -7.73 33.97
N LEU A 138 -4.77 -6.77 33.55
CA LEU A 138 -5.97 -7.02 32.79
C LEU A 138 -5.63 -7.63 31.41
N LEU A 139 -4.75 -6.98 30.64
CA LEU A 139 -4.31 -7.47 29.32
C LEU A 139 -3.69 -8.87 29.41
N PHE A 140 -2.85 -9.12 30.42
CA PHE A 140 -2.32 -10.45 30.71
C PHE A 140 -3.44 -11.47 30.88
N SER A 141 -4.43 -11.16 31.71
CA SER A 141 -5.51 -12.10 32.04
C SER A 141 -6.40 -12.39 30.83
N MET A 142 -6.69 -11.36 30.03
CA MET A 142 -7.42 -11.49 28.77
C MET A 142 -6.65 -12.35 27.76
N THR A 143 -5.36 -12.09 27.59
CA THR A 143 -4.49 -12.86 26.69
C THR A 143 -4.46 -14.33 27.09
N LEU A 144 -4.26 -14.59 28.38
CA LEU A 144 -4.18 -15.95 28.90
C LEU A 144 -5.51 -16.70 28.70
N ALA A 145 -6.65 -16.06 28.94
CA ALA A 145 -7.97 -16.65 28.74
C ALA A 145 -8.23 -17.04 27.26
N LEU A 146 -7.72 -16.25 26.31
CA LEU A 146 -7.85 -16.53 24.88
C LEU A 146 -6.95 -17.68 24.40
N LEU A 147 -5.77 -17.84 25.02
CA LEU A 147 -4.81 -18.89 24.66
C LEU A 147 -5.13 -20.26 25.27
N MET A 148 -5.79 -20.29 26.43
CA MET A 148 -6.12 -21.52 27.15
C MET A 148 -7.36 -22.22 26.58
N GLU A 149 -7.39 -23.56 26.70
CA GLU A 149 -8.57 -24.34 26.37
C GLU A 149 -9.68 -24.11 27.41
N PRO A 150 -10.98 -24.24 27.04
CA PRO A 150 -12.08 -23.99 27.98
C PRO A 150 -11.92 -24.76 29.31
N LYS A 151 -11.62 -26.06 29.26
CA LYS A 151 -11.40 -26.88 30.48
C LYS A 151 -10.32 -26.34 31.41
N GLU A 152 -9.31 -25.66 30.88
CA GLU A 152 -8.23 -25.10 31.70
C GLU A 152 -8.63 -23.76 32.33
N ASN A 153 -9.54 -23.01 31.68
CA ASN A 153 -10.13 -21.78 32.22
C ASN A 153 -11.04 -22.06 33.44
N GLU A 154 -11.72 -23.21 33.45
CA GLU A 154 -12.62 -23.66 34.53
C GLU A 154 -11.91 -23.76 35.89
N SER A 155 -10.70 -24.34 35.90
CA SER A 155 -9.88 -24.49 37.13
C SER A 155 -9.50 -23.17 37.82
N ASN A 156 -9.69 -22.03 37.13
CA ASN A 156 -9.34 -20.68 37.58
C ASN A 156 -10.56 -19.78 37.86
N ALA A 157 -11.80 -20.25 37.78
CA ALA A 157 -13.00 -19.40 37.83
C ALA A 157 -13.05 -18.44 39.06
N LYS A 158 -12.62 -18.89 40.25
CA LYS A 158 -12.56 -18.04 41.45
C LYS A 158 -11.46 -16.98 41.39
N SER A 159 -10.31 -17.29 40.80
CA SER A 159 -9.19 -16.34 40.67
C SER A 159 -9.45 -15.27 39.60
N LEU A 160 -10.41 -15.51 38.71
CA LEU A 160 -10.81 -14.61 37.64
C LEU A 160 -11.88 -13.58 38.04
N ARG A 161 -12.55 -13.70 39.20
CA ARG A 161 -13.67 -12.83 39.61
C ARG A 161 -13.38 -11.32 39.47
N LYS A 162 -12.23 -10.85 39.98
CA LYS A 162 -11.81 -9.44 39.85
C LYS A 162 -11.62 -9.01 38.39
N VAL A 163 -11.10 -9.90 37.55
CA VAL A 163 -10.92 -9.66 36.12
C VAL A 163 -12.29 -9.63 35.41
N LEU A 164 -13.21 -10.51 35.77
CA LEU A 164 -14.58 -10.53 35.25
C LEU A 164 -15.34 -9.25 35.60
N ASP A 165 -15.20 -8.73 36.82
CA ASP A 165 -15.75 -7.44 37.23
C ASP A 165 -15.18 -6.29 36.37
N GLN A 166 -13.85 -6.27 36.16
CA GLN A 166 -13.18 -5.27 35.31
C GLN A 166 -13.65 -5.35 33.86
N LEU A 167 -13.74 -6.55 33.27
CA LEU A 167 -14.21 -6.76 31.90
C LEU A 167 -15.66 -6.29 31.73
N MET A 168 -16.52 -6.62 32.69
CA MET A 168 -17.91 -6.18 32.67
C MET A 168 -18.01 -4.65 32.81
N GLN A 169 -17.21 -4.06 33.70
CA GLN A 169 -17.15 -2.60 33.87
C GLN A 169 -16.67 -1.88 32.60
N LEU A 170 -15.65 -2.42 31.93
CA LEU A 170 -15.16 -1.90 30.64
C LEU A 170 -16.24 -1.97 29.57
N THR A 171 -16.93 -3.11 29.45
CA THR A 171 -18.04 -3.29 28.50
C THR A 171 -19.13 -2.25 28.73
N VAL A 172 -19.55 -2.05 29.98
CA VAL A 172 -20.58 -1.06 30.35
C VAL A 172 -20.14 0.38 30.09
N ASN A 173 -18.87 0.70 30.31
CA ASN A 173 -18.34 2.04 30.06
C ASN A 173 -18.20 2.34 28.57
N ALA A 174 -17.70 1.37 27.79
CA ALA A 174 -17.54 1.47 26.34
C ALA A 174 -18.91 1.61 25.65
N ALA A 175 -19.92 0.84 26.07
CA ALA A 175 -21.30 0.90 25.54
C ALA A 175 -21.98 2.28 25.63
N ARG A 176 -21.45 3.22 26.44
CA ARG A 176 -22.01 4.57 26.61
C ARG A 176 -21.35 5.61 25.72
N LYS A 177 -20.22 5.27 25.11
CA LYS A 177 -19.42 6.18 24.32
C LYS A 177 -19.84 6.07 22.86
N LYS A 178 -19.92 7.20 22.15
CA LYS A 178 -20.35 7.23 20.74
C LYS A 178 -19.43 6.42 19.81
N ASN A 179 -18.14 6.33 20.15
CA ASN A 179 -17.15 5.54 19.42
C ASN A 179 -16.99 4.12 19.99
N HIS A 180 -17.83 3.73 20.94
CA HIS A 180 -17.77 2.44 21.64
C HIS A 180 -16.39 2.07 22.23
N LYS A 181 -15.55 3.07 22.52
CA LYS A 181 -14.24 2.92 23.17
C LYS A 181 -14.26 3.48 24.58
N TYR A 182 -13.61 2.80 25.51
CA TYR A 182 -13.32 3.34 26.84
C TYR A 182 -11.86 3.10 27.22
N GLY A 183 -11.14 4.20 27.47
CA GLY A 183 -9.68 4.16 27.46
C GLY A 183 -9.21 3.72 26.07
N ASP A 184 -8.31 2.75 26.06
CA ASP A 184 -7.71 2.21 24.83
C ASP A 184 -8.47 0.98 24.29
N PHE A 185 -9.59 0.60 24.90
CA PHE A 185 -10.31 -0.64 24.59
C PHE A 185 -11.59 -0.37 23.81
N TYR A 186 -11.74 -1.01 22.64
CA TYR A 186 -13.01 -1.12 21.92
C TYR A 186 -13.94 -2.13 22.59
N ILE A 187 -15.25 -1.94 22.49
CA ILE A 187 -16.23 -2.81 23.15
C ILE A 187 -16.14 -4.28 22.73
N SER A 188 -15.70 -4.57 21.49
CA SER A 188 -15.50 -5.95 21.02
C SER A 188 -14.50 -6.74 21.87
N GLU A 189 -13.52 -6.07 22.48
CA GLU A 189 -12.41 -6.70 23.18
C GLU A 189 -12.85 -7.52 24.40
N PRO A 190 -13.53 -6.95 25.41
CA PRO A 190 -14.05 -7.74 26.51
C PRO A 190 -15.11 -8.76 26.07
N LEU A 191 -15.88 -8.48 25.01
CA LEU A 191 -16.90 -9.39 24.50
C LEU A 191 -16.31 -10.66 23.88
N VAL A 192 -15.24 -10.54 23.09
CA VAL A 192 -14.53 -11.70 22.52
C VAL A 192 -13.97 -12.58 23.64
N VAL A 193 -13.42 -12.00 24.70
CA VAL A 193 -12.99 -12.76 25.88
C VAL A 193 -14.18 -13.48 26.54
N PHE A 194 -15.32 -12.81 26.70
CA PHE A 194 -16.52 -13.45 27.24
C PHE A 194 -16.99 -14.64 26.41
N THR A 195 -16.86 -14.62 25.07
CA THR A 195 -17.24 -15.81 24.26
C THR A 195 -16.44 -17.08 24.59
N LYS A 196 -15.19 -16.94 25.06
CA LYS A 196 -14.37 -18.08 25.51
C LYS A 196 -14.73 -18.51 26.93
N LEU A 197 -15.13 -17.56 27.77
CA LEU A 197 -15.41 -17.80 29.19
C LEU A 197 -16.86 -18.23 29.47
N PHE A 198 -17.82 -17.77 28.68
CA PHE A 198 -19.25 -18.08 28.78
C PHE A 198 -19.60 -19.48 28.25
N VAL A 199 -18.60 -20.35 28.13
CA VAL A 199 -18.76 -21.80 27.95
C VAL A 199 -18.95 -22.49 29.31
N HIS A 200 -18.63 -21.81 30.42
CA HIS A 200 -18.76 -22.33 31.78
C HIS A 200 -19.93 -21.69 32.52
N ASP A 201 -20.84 -22.52 33.00
CA ASP A 201 -22.07 -22.10 33.68
C ASP A 201 -21.79 -21.21 34.91
N ASP A 202 -20.78 -21.57 35.72
CA ASP A 202 -20.36 -20.78 36.88
C ASP A 202 -19.93 -19.35 36.52
N ILE A 203 -19.25 -19.19 35.37
CA ILE A 203 -18.79 -17.88 34.91
C ILE A 203 -19.98 -17.06 34.39
N VAL A 204 -20.89 -17.69 33.62
CA VAL A 204 -22.12 -17.02 33.16
C VAL A 204 -22.93 -16.56 34.37
N HIS A 205 -23.15 -17.45 35.34
CA HIS A 205 -23.87 -17.14 36.57
C HIS A 205 -23.23 -15.98 37.33
N TYR A 206 -21.92 -16.05 37.56
CA TYR A 206 -21.18 -14.99 38.24
C TYR A 206 -21.29 -13.65 37.50
N CYS A 207 -21.01 -13.64 36.19
CA CYS A 207 -21.06 -12.43 35.38
C CYS A 207 -22.45 -11.80 35.34
N ILE A 208 -23.52 -12.60 35.25
CA ILE A 208 -24.89 -12.10 35.16
C ILE A 208 -25.47 -11.71 36.53
N LYS A 209 -25.28 -12.52 37.58
CA LYS A 209 -25.89 -12.29 38.91
C LYS A 209 -24.96 -11.62 39.93
N GLU A 210 -23.71 -12.04 40.04
CA GLU A 210 -22.82 -11.66 41.16
C GLU A 210 -21.84 -10.51 40.87
N SER A 211 -21.47 -10.29 39.60
CA SER A 211 -20.41 -9.33 39.25
C SER A 211 -20.71 -7.90 39.68
N GLN A 212 -19.68 -7.20 40.15
CA GLN A 212 -19.76 -5.87 40.75
C GLN A 212 -19.50 -4.79 39.70
N VAL A 213 -20.57 -4.20 39.18
CA VAL A 213 -20.50 -3.19 38.11
C VAL A 213 -21.12 -1.88 38.57
N LYS A 214 -20.36 -0.79 38.49
CA LYS A 214 -20.81 0.54 38.89
C LYS A 214 -21.61 1.22 37.79
N ASN A 215 -22.53 2.10 38.21
CA ASN A 215 -23.29 3.01 37.36
C ASN A 215 -24.23 2.35 36.35
N MET A 216 -24.59 1.08 36.46
CA MET A 216 -25.52 0.40 35.54
C MET A 216 -26.96 0.87 35.78
N LYS A 217 -27.59 1.52 34.79
CA LYS A 217 -28.96 2.07 34.87
C LYS A 217 -30.03 1.16 34.25
N ILE A 218 -29.74 -0.14 34.14
CA ILE A 218 -30.58 -1.12 33.45
C ILE A 218 -31.11 -2.12 34.48
N SER A 219 -32.29 -2.70 34.24
CA SER A 219 -32.98 -3.63 35.13
C SER A 219 -32.18 -4.89 35.44
N SER A 220 -31.38 -5.39 34.49
CA SER A 220 -30.52 -6.56 34.66
C SER A 220 -29.32 -6.51 33.69
N LYS A 221 -28.37 -7.44 33.88
CA LYS A 221 -27.26 -7.64 32.93
C LYS A 221 -27.69 -8.38 31.66
N VAL A 222 -28.75 -9.20 31.73
CA VAL A 222 -29.35 -9.85 30.54
C VAL A 222 -29.97 -8.80 29.62
N ALA A 223 -30.75 -7.88 30.19
CA ALA A 223 -31.32 -6.75 29.46
C ALA A 223 -30.22 -5.86 28.86
N PHE A 224 -29.11 -5.65 29.57
CA PHE A 224 -27.96 -4.91 29.03
C PHE A 224 -27.37 -5.56 27.77
N PHE A 225 -27.13 -6.87 27.76
CA PHE A 225 -26.64 -7.56 26.56
C PHE A 225 -27.64 -7.50 25.41
N CYS A 226 -28.94 -7.59 25.69
CA CYS A 226 -29.99 -7.43 24.68
C CYS A 226 -29.99 -6.02 24.08
N ASP A 227 -29.99 -4.98 24.92
CA ASP A 227 -29.97 -3.59 24.49
C ASP A 227 -28.69 -3.26 23.71
N LEU A 228 -27.56 -3.83 24.13
CA LEU A 228 -26.29 -3.66 23.44
C LEU A 228 -26.31 -4.33 22.07
N MET A 229 -26.81 -5.57 21.96
CA MET A 229 -27.01 -6.24 20.68
C MET A 229 -27.89 -5.40 19.74
N MET A 230 -28.95 -4.80 20.27
CA MET A 230 -29.82 -3.91 19.49
C MET A 230 -29.10 -2.68 18.94
N GLN A 231 -28.05 -2.17 19.59
CA GLN A 231 -27.23 -1.05 19.08
C GLN A 231 -26.45 -1.47 17.83
N PHE A 232 -25.95 -2.71 17.79
CA PHE A 232 -25.14 -3.26 16.70
C PHE A 232 -25.93 -4.08 15.67
N ARG A 233 -27.27 -4.13 15.74
CA ARG A 233 -28.11 -4.96 14.83
C ARG A 233 -27.90 -4.68 13.33
N GLY A 234 -27.46 -3.46 12.97
CA GLY A 234 -27.16 -3.06 11.60
C GLY A 234 -25.71 -3.30 11.16
N ALA A 235 -24.87 -3.86 12.04
CA ALA A 235 -23.44 -4.01 11.77
C ALA A 235 -23.13 -4.90 10.56
N LEU A 236 -23.99 -5.87 10.24
CA LEU A 236 -23.79 -6.76 9.08
C LEU A 236 -23.98 -6.07 7.73
N VAL A 237 -24.61 -4.88 7.71
CA VAL A 237 -24.83 -4.07 6.50
C VAL A 237 -23.72 -3.03 6.32
N ASN A 238 -22.99 -2.71 7.39
CA ASN A 238 -21.91 -1.73 7.39
C ASN A 238 -20.56 -2.43 7.17
N ASP A 239 -19.63 -1.77 6.49
CA ASP A 239 -18.26 -2.28 6.25
C ASP A 239 -17.33 -2.13 7.49
N ASP A 240 -17.90 -1.99 8.70
CA ASP A 240 -17.15 -1.87 9.95
C ASP A 240 -16.96 -3.25 10.59
N GLU A 241 -15.75 -3.80 10.43
CA GLU A 241 -15.38 -5.13 10.92
C GLU A 241 -15.44 -5.26 12.45
N LEU A 242 -15.17 -4.18 13.19
CA LEU A 242 -15.21 -4.20 14.66
C LEU A 242 -16.65 -4.26 15.16
N ASP A 243 -17.56 -3.58 14.48
CA ASP A 243 -19.00 -3.66 14.76
C ASP A 243 -19.55 -5.04 14.41
N GLN A 244 -19.12 -5.62 13.28
CA GLN A 244 -19.49 -6.99 12.90
C GLN A 244 -18.99 -8.01 13.93
N LEU A 245 -17.73 -7.91 14.36
CA LEU A 245 -17.16 -8.78 15.40
C LEU A 245 -17.89 -8.59 16.73
N THR A 246 -18.26 -7.35 17.07
CA THR A 246 -19.05 -7.02 18.27
C THR A 246 -20.40 -7.71 18.25
N LEU A 247 -21.15 -7.59 17.15
CA LEU A 247 -22.44 -8.27 17.01
C LEU A 247 -22.28 -9.79 17.08
N THR A 248 -21.25 -10.34 16.43
CA THR A 248 -20.94 -11.78 16.47
C THR A 248 -20.71 -12.26 17.90
N ALA A 249 -19.88 -11.55 18.66
CA ALA A 249 -19.58 -11.88 20.05
C ALA A 249 -20.84 -11.78 20.93
N LEU A 250 -21.64 -10.72 20.77
CA LEU A 250 -22.91 -10.54 21.50
C LEU A 250 -23.89 -11.68 21.22
N MET A 251 -24.01 -12.12 19.97
CA MET A 251 -24.88 -13.23 19.60
C MET A 251 -24.45 -14.55 20.23
N ASN A 252 -23.14 -14.82 20.30
CA ASN A 252 -22.62 -16.02 20.97
C ASN A 252 -22.78 -15.95 22.49
N ILE A 253 -22.57 -14.77 23.10
CA ILE A 253 -22.81 -14.54 24.53
C ILE A 253 -24.29 -14.77 24.87
N ILE A 254 -25.21 -14.19 24.10
CA ILE A 254 -26.66 -14.34 24.31
C ILE A 254 -27.07 -15.79 24.08
N TRP A 255 -26.45 -16.48 23.11
CA TRP A 255 -26.67 -17.91 22.91
C TRP A 255 -26.26 -18.71 24.15
N SER A 256 -25.09 -18.46 24.74
CA SER A 256 -24.70 -19.05 26.03
C SER A 256 -25.72 -18.77 27.14
N ILE A 257 -26.13 -17.51 27.30
CA ILE A 257 -27.14 -17.11 28.29
C ILE A 257 -28.46 -17.86 28.08
N SER A 258 -28.88 -18.09 26.83
CA SER A 258 -30.15 -18.74 26.49
C SER A 258 -30.23 -20.22 26.88
N PHE A 259 -29.11 -20.88 27.22
CA PHE A 259 -29.14 -22.25 27.76
C PHE A 259 -29.63 -22.32 29.20
N HIS A 260 -29.59 -21.21 29.95
CA HIS A 260 -29.97 -21.21 31.36
C HIS A 260 -31.43 -20.81 31.53
N HIS A 261 -32.22 -21.73 32.08
CA HIS A 261 -33.65 -21.52 32.34
C HIS A 261 -33.95 -20.24 33.14
N ASP A 262 -33.06 -19.86 34.07
CA ASP A 262 -33.13 -18.63 34.87
C ASP A 262 -33.27 -17.34 34.04
N TYR A 263 -32.81 -17.33 32.78
CA TYR A 263 -32.76 -16.13 31.93
C TYR A 263 -33.72 -16.20 30.74
N VAL A 264 -34.31 -17.37 30.46
CA VAL A 264 -35.19 -17.59 29.30
C VAL A 264 -36.43 -16.70 29.35
N ASP A 265 -37.07 -16.60 30.51
CA ASP A 265 -38.29 -15.77 30.66
C ASP A 265 -38.01 -14.29 30.42
N GLU A 266 -36.86 -13.79 30.90
CA GLU A 266 -36.45 -12.42 30.66
C GLU A 266 -36.18 -12.16 29.17
N LEU A 267 -35.46 -13.06 28.48
CA LEU A 267 -35.23 -12.97 27.04
C LEU A 267 -36.54 -13.01 26.23
N LYS A 268 -37.47 -13.89 26.59
CA LYS A 268 -38.80 -14.00 25.95
C LYS A 268 -39.67 -12.76 26.16
N SER A 269 -39.57 -12.12 27.32
CA SER A 269 -40.35 -10.92 27.63
C SER A 269 -39.99 -9.70 26.76
N ASN A 270 -38.79 -9.71 26.15
CA ASN A 270 -38.33 -8.63 25.28
C ASN A 270 -38.77 -8.81 23.83
N ALA A 271 -39.95 -8.29 23.49
CA ALA A 271 -40.53 -8.39 22.15
C ALA A 271 -39.63 -7.81 21.03
N LYS A 272 -38.91 -6.71 21.30
CA LYS A 272 -38.00 -6.09 20.32
C LYS A 272 -36.80 -6.99 20.02
N PHE A 273 -36.26 -7.62 21.05
CA PHE A 273 -35.20 -8.61 20.93
C PHE A 273 -35.66 -9.80 20.08
N LEU A 274 -36.82 -10.40 20.40
CA LEU A 274 -37.34 -11.56 19.65
C LEU A 274 -37.56 -11.27 18.16
N ILE A 275 -38.14 -10.11 17.81
CA ILE A 275 -38.33 -9.71 16.41
C ILE A 275 -36.99 -9.61 15.68
N THR A 276 -35.99 -9.02 16.34
CA THR A 276 -34.65 -8.82 15.75
C THR A 276 -33.93 -10.15 15.57
N ILE A 277 -33.99 -11.06 16.54
CA ILE A 277 -33.40 -12.39 16.43
C ILE A 277 -34.07 -13.21 15.32
N LYS A 278 -35.41 -13.15 15.19
CA LYS A 278 -36.15 -13.77 14.09
C LYS A 278 -35.69 -13.23 12.73
N SER A 279 -35.52 -11.92 12.63
CA SER A 279 -34.97 -11.29 11.42
C SER A 279 -33.57 -11.80 11.09
N LEU A 280 -32.66 -11.82 12.07
CA LEU A 280 -31.27 -12.28 11.89
C LEU A 280 -31.17 -13.77 11.55
N ALA A 281 -32.14 -14.59 11.99
CA ALA A 281 -32.19 -16.02 11.67
C ALA A 281 -32.70 -16.30 10.24
N ASN A 282 -33.62 -15.48 9.73
CA ASN A 282 -34.39 -15.75 8.50
C ASN A 282 -33.82 -15.11 7.23
N ASP A 283 -32.84 -14.22 7.31
CA ASP A 283 -32.43 -13.32 6.21
C ASP A 283 -32.16 -13.98 4.82
N ASP A 284 -32.63 -13.27 3.77
CA ASP A 284 -32.99 -13.68 2.40
C ASP A 284 -32.06 -13.10 1.28
N GLY A 285 -30.83 -12.67 1.61
CA GLY A 285 -29.82 -12.38 0.58
C GLY A 285 -29.51 -10.91 0.26
N GLU A 286 -29.59 -9.98 1.20
CA GLU A 286 -28.92 -8.68 1.05
C GLU A 286 -27.47 -8.74 1.53
N ALA A 287 -26.54 -8.70 0.56
CA ALA A 287 -25.11 -8.38 0.67
C ALA A 287 -24.43 -8.62 2.04
N TRP A 288 -24.30 -9.89 2.44
CA TRP A 288 -23.42 -10.25 3.55
C TRP A 288 -21.98 -9.99 3.09
N ILE A 289 -21.32 -9.00 3.67
CA ILE A 289 -19.86 -8.87 3.57
C ILE A 289 -19.26 -10.14 4.22
N GLU A 290 -18.11 -10.62 3.73
CA GLU A 290 -17.42 -11.78 4.32
C GLU A 290 -17.13 -11.53 5.82
N GLN A 291 -17.98 -12.08 6.68
CA GLN A 291 -17.86 -11.98 8.13
C GLN A 291 -16.69 -12.86 8.62
N TYR A 292 -15.72 -12.26 9.31
CA TYR A 292 -14.76 -13.02 10.09
C TYR A 292 -15.45 -13.60 11.34
N VAL A 293 -15.41 -14.92 11.48
CA VAL A 293 -15.95 -15.65 12.65
C VAL A 293 -14.82 -16.52 13.22
N PRO A 294 -14.33 -16.24 14.43
CA PRO A 294 -13.36 -17.12 15.11
C PRO A 294 -13.89 -18.55 15.22
N LYS A 295 -13.03 -19.59 15.07
CA LYS A 295 -13.42 -21.02 15.17
C LYS A 295 -14.32 -21.40 16.35
N HIS A 296 -14.16 -20.74 17.50
CA HIS A 296 -14.94 -21.02 18.71
C HIS A 296 -16.28 -20.29 18.77
N MET A 297 -16.56 -19.38 17.84
CA MET A 297 -17.82 -18.68 17.71
C MET A 297 -18.65 -19.26 16.55
N SER A 298 -19.97 -19.10 16.63
CA SER A 298 -20.88 -19.32 15.50
C SER A 298 -21.23 -18.00 14.81
N SER A 299 -21.47 -18.06 13.49
CA SER A 299 -21.98 -16.93 12.72
C SER A 299 -23.27 -16.35 13.34
N VAL A 300 -23.56 -15.08 13.08
CA VAL A 300 -24.77 -14.42 13.61
C VAL A 300 -26.05 -15.17 13.25
N LYS A 301 -26.21 -15.62 11.98
CA LYS A 301 -27.38 -16.41 11.55
C LYS A 301 -27.55 -17.69 12.36
N LYS A 302 -26.47 -18.47 12.48
CA LYS A 302 -26.47 -19.74 13.23
C LYS A 302 -26.74 -19.50 14.71
N ALA A 303 -26.10 -18.51 15.34
CA ALA A 303 -26.35 -18.16 16.73
C ALA A 303 -27.80 -17.69 16.94
N ALA A 304 -28.36 -16.86 16.05
CA ALA A 304 -29.76 -16.41 16.09
C ALA A 304 -30.73 -17.59 16.02
N ALA A 305 -30.54 -18.50 15.06
CA ALA A 305 -31.37 -19.70 14.94
C ALA A 305 -31.30 -20.59 16.19
N ARG A 306 -30.13 -20.69 16.83
CA ARG A 306 -29.93 -21.47 18.06
C ARG A 306 -30.51 -20.79 19.30
N ILE A 307 -30.47 -19.46 19.37
CA ILE A 307 -31.19 -18.70 20.40
C ILE A 307 -32.69 -18.97 20.26
N LEU A 308 -33.28 -18.86 19.06
CA LEU A 308 -34.71 -19.16 18.87
C LEU A 308 -35.06 -20.60 19.22
N TRP A 309 -34.15 -21.54 18.91
CA TRP A 309 -34.29 -22.93 19.31
C TRP A 309 -34.35 -23.09 20.83
N ASN A 310 -33.44 -22.43 21.55
CA ASN A 310 -33.39 -22.47 23.02
C ASN A 310 -34.59 -21.75 23.65
N LEU A 311 -35.12 -20.71 23.00
CA LEU A 311 -36.29 -19.96 23.46
C LEU A 311 -37.64 -20.57 23.03
N ASP A 312 -37.69 -21.77 22.44
CA ASP A 312 -38.93 -22.40 21.97
C ASP A 312 -39.67 -21.68 20.82
N GLU A 313 -38.99 -20.80 20.07
CA GLU A 313 -39.62 -19.94 19.04
C GLU A 313 -39.42 -20.44 17.59
N SER A 314 -38.81 -21.61 17.40
CA SER A 314 -38.63 -22.28 16.09
C SER A 314 -39.71 -23.34 15.83
N SER A 315 -40.08 -23.57 14.56
CA SER A 315 -41.19 -24.45 14.17
C SER A 315 -41.17 -25.81 14.89
N PRO A 316 -42.30 -26.27 15.46
CA PRO A 316 -42.37 -27.46 16.33
C PRO A 316 -42.09 -28.80 15.62
N GLU A 317 -41.85 -28.82 14.32
CA GLU A 317 -41.87 -30.03 13.50
C GLU A 317 -40.65 -30.96 13.68
N ASN A 318 -39.57 -30.52 14.34
CA ASN A 318 -38.31 -31.30 14.49
C ASN A 318 -37.70 -31.30 15.90
N ARG A 319 -38.49 -31.04 16.94
CA ARG A 319 -38.00 -31.01 18.32
C ARG A 319 -37.87 -32.42 18.91
N PHE A 320 -36.74 -32.68 19.57
CA PHE A 320 -36.52 -33.90 20.36
C PHE A 320 -36.48 -33.51 21.83
N ASP A 321 -37.15 -34.28 22.68
CA ASP A 321 -36.91 -34.25 24.11
C ASP A 321 -35.58 -34.99 24.36
N ILE A 322 -34.55 -34.23 24.70
CA ILE A 322 -33.19 -34.74 24.89
C ILE A 322 -32.91 -34.76 26.38
N TRP A 323 -32.55 -35.93 26.89
CA TRP A 323 -31.98 -36.09 28.22
C TRP A 323 -30.49 -36.39 28.09
N VAL A 324 -29.65 -35.69 28.86
CA VAL A 324 -28.19 -35.87 28.87
C VAL A 324 -27.74 -35.98 30.32
N ASP A 325 -26.87 -36.95 30.58
CA ASP A 325 -26.17 -37.09 31.84
C ASP A 325 -25.08 -36.01 31.95
N PHE A 326 -25.39 -34.86 32.58
CA PHE A 326 -24.45 -33.78 32.91
C PHE A 326 -24.56 -33.44 34.40
N ASP A 327 -23.45 -33.00 35.01
CA ASP A 327 -23.23 -32.78 36.46
C ASP A 327 -24.13 -31.68 37.12
N TYR A 328 -25.45 -31.77 37.04
CA TYR A 328 -26.40 -31.09 37.93
C TYR A 328 -27.64 -31.96 38.13
N CYS A 329 -27.51 -33.01 38.95
CA CYS A 329 -28.67 -33.73 39.46
C CYS A 329 -29.45 -32.90 40.47
N HIS A 330 -30.77 -32.89 40.32
CA HIS A 330 -31.70 -32.19 41.19
C HIS A 330 -32.36 -33.11 42.24
N THR A 331 -31.88 -34.34 42.48
CA THR A 331 -32.42 -35.21 43.53
C THR A 331 -31.38 -36.12 44.22
N GLU A 332 -31.79 -36.76 45.33
CA GLU A 332 -30.98 -37.65 46.18
C GLU A 332 -30.66 -39.03 45.55
N ASP A 333 -31.25 -39.42 44.41
CA ASP A 333 -31.01 -40.71 43.75
C ASP A 333 -30.80 -40.61 42.23
N LEU A 334 -29.55 -40.35 41.84
CA LEU A 334 -29.05 -40.29 40.46
C LEU A 334 -29.41 -41.53 39.62
N TRP A 335 -29.46 -42.72 40.21
CA TRP A 335 -29.67 -43.96 39.45
C TRP A 335 -31.12 -44.13 38.99
N GLU A 336 -32.06 -43.65 39.78
CA GLU A 336 -33.48 -43.68 39.41
C GLU A 336 -33.77 -42.69 38.27
N GLU A 337 -33.13 -41.52 38.27
CA GLU A 337 -33.22 -40.56 37.17
C GLU A 337 -32.66 -41.11 35.84
N ILE A 338 -31.44 -41.68 35.89
CA ILE A 338 -30.83 -42.34 34.71
C ILE A 338 -31.73 -43.47 34.21
N GLY A 339 -32.23 -44.32 35.12
CA GLY A 339 -33.12 -45.42 34.79
C GLY A 339 -34.40 -44.95 34.09
N GLN A 340 -35.09 -43.97 34.66
CA GLN A 340 -36.30 -43.38 34.09
C GLN A 340 -36.05 -42.70 32.75
N ALA A 341 -34.91 -42.01 32.59
CA ALA A 341 -34.54 -41.38 31.34
C ALA A 341 -34.32 -42.42 30.23
N ILE A 342 -33.58 -43.50 30.52
CA ILE A 342 -33.38 -44.62 29.59
C ILE A 342 -34.74 -45.24 29.25
N GLU A 343 -35.62 -45.46 30.22
CA GLU A 343 -36.95 -46.05 30.05
C GLU A 343 -37.94 -45.18 29.26
N LYS A 344 -37.81 -43.85 29.32
CA LYS A 344 -38.66 -42.91 28.56
C LYS A 344 -38.10 -42.61 27.16
N SER A 345 -36.81 -42.84 26.92
CA SER A 345 -36.16 -42.50 25.65
C SER A 345 -36.56 -43.41 24.49
N ASP A 346 -36.91 -42.84 23.34
CA ASP A 346 -37.19 -43.61 22.11
C ASP A 346 -35.91 -44.14 21.43
N VAL A 347 -34.82 -43.36 21.51
CA VAL A 347 -33.51 -43.68 20.95
C VAL A 347 -32.44 -43.25 21.93
N ILE A 348 -31.44 -44.10 22.15
CA ILE A 348 -30.33 -43.82 23.07
C ILE A 348 -29.03 -43.62 22.27
N LEU A 349 -28.36 -42.49 22.47
CA LEU A 349 -27.09 -42.19 21.81
C LEU A 349 -25.93 -42.56 22.73
N LEU A 350 -25.10 -43.51 22.31
CA LEU A 350 -23.91 -43.90 23.08
C LEU A 350 -22.71 -43.08 22.60
N LEU A 351 -22.37 -42.01 23.33
CA LEU A 351 -21.25 -41.13 23.01
C LEU A 351 -19.92 -41.80 23.42
N MET A 352 -19.36 -42.61 22.53
CA MET A 352 -18.24 -43.48 22.82
C MET A 352 -16.90 -42.74 22.81
N THR A 353 -16.22 -42.84 23.95
CA THR A 353 -14.83 -42.42 24.20
C THR A 353 -14.08 -43.50 24.97
N LYS A 354 -12.79 -43.29 25.22
CA LYS A 354 -12.01 -44.17 26.10
C LYS A 354 -12.59 -44.17 27.53
N ASP A 355 -12.91 -42.99 28.05
CA ASP A 355 -13.50 -42.83 29.38
C ASP A 355 -14.87 -43.52 29.49
N TYR A 356 -15.68 -43.45 28.44
CA TYR A 356 -16.95 -44.19 28.36
C TYR A 356 -16.74 -45.71 28.45
N GLN A 357 -15.74 -46.25 27.73
CA GLN A 357 -15.42 -47.68 27.77
C GLN A 357 -14.87 -48.12 29.14
N ASP A 358 -14.16 -47.24 29.84
CA ASP A 358 -13.54 -47.52 31.13
C ASP A 358 -14.51 -47.31 32.31
N SER A 359 -15.64 -46.61 32.09
CA SER A 359 -16.69 -46.37 33.09
C SER A 359 -17.55 -47.61 33.36
N LYS A 360 -17.66 -47.97 34.64
CA LYS A 360 -18.55 -49.04 35.10
C LYS A 360 -20.03 -48.64 34.97
N SER A 361 -20.36 -47.38 35.20
CA SER A 361 -21.73 -46.85 35.10
C SER A 361 -22.24 -46.90 33.66
N CYS A 362 -21.45 -46.39 32.71
CA CYS A 362 -21.79 -46.46 31.29
C CYS A 362 -21.93 -47.91 30.81
N ARG A 363 -21.13 -48.84 31.35
CA ARG A 363 -21.29 -50.27 31.07
C ARG A 363 -22.65 -50.80 31.55
N GLN A 364 -23.10 -50.40 32.73
CA GLN A 364 -24.41 -50.79 33.26
C GLN A 364 -25.55 -50.18 32.44
N GLU A 365 -25.45 -48.92 32.02
CA GLU A 365 -26.44 -48.27 31.14
C GLU A 365 -26.58 -48.98 29.80
N VAL A 366 -25.45 -49.36 29.17
CA VAL A 366 -25.47 -50.14 27.91
C VAL A 366 -26.09 -51.50 28.12
N MET A 367 -25.79 -52.17 29.24
CA MET A 367 -26.39 -53.46 29.57
C MET A 367 -27.90 -53.30 29.82
N TYR A 368 -28.33 -52.28 30.54
CA TYR A 368 -29.74 -52.02 30.80
C TYR A 368 -30.50 -51.71 29.51
N THR A 369 -29.92 -50.84 28.68
CA THR A 369 -30.44 -50.46 27.36
C THR A 369 -30.58 -51.66 26.42
N LYS A 370 -29.51 -52.45 26.26
CA LYS A 370 -29.44 -53.52 25.27
C LYS A 370 -30.02 -54.85 25.75
N ASP A 371 -29.66 -55.27 26.96
CA ASP A 371 -29.97 -56.61 27.46
C ASP A 371 -31.34 -56.63 28.16
N SER A 372 -31.64 -55.62 28.98
CA SER A 372 -32.89 -55.57 29.74
C SER A 372 -34.05 -54.98 28.93
N LEU A 373 -33.87 -53.76 28.39
CA LEU A 373 -34.95 -53.02 27.72
C LEU A 373 -35.00 -53.22 26.21
N LYS A 374 -33.92 -53.76 25.60
CA LYS A 374 -33.77 -53.96 24.15
C LYS A 374 -34.10 -52.71 23.33
N LYS A 375 -33.75 -51.54 23.86
CA LYS A 375 -34.03 -50.26 23.21
C LYS A 375 -33.09 -50.01 22.05
N ARG A 376 -33.59 -49.21 21.10
CA ARG A 376 -32.80 -48.74 19.98
C ARG A 376 -31.70 -47.83 20.50
N PHE A 377 -30.46 -48.12 20.10
CA PHE A 377 -29.32 -47.27 20.41
C PHE A 377 -28.47 -47.03 19.17
N ILE A 378 -27.83 -45.87 19.12
CA ILE A 378 -26.91 -45.49 18.04
C ILE A 378 -25.53 -45.29 18.66
N PRO A 379 -24.53 -46.11 18.31
CA PRO A 379 -23.15 -45.87 18.70
C PRO A 379 -22.61 -44.62 17.98
N VAL A 380 -22.08 -43.67 18.75
CA VAL A 380 -21.51 -42.42 18.23
C VAL A 380 -20.05 -42.31 18.67
N TYR A 381 -19.12 -42.50 17.74
CA TYR A 381 -17.70 -42.29 17.98
C TYR A 381 -17.37 -40.80 17.94
N VAL A 382 -17.00 -40.22 19.07
CA VAL A 382 -16.73 -38.78 19.21
C VAL A 382 -15.28 -38.43 18.85
N LYS A 383 -14.34 -39.37 19.01
CA LYS A 383 -12.92 -39.22 18.62
C LYS A 383 -12.58 -40.06 17.39
N ARG A 384 -11.81 -39.47 16.46
CA ARG A 384 -11.42 -40.10 15.17
C ARG A 384 -10.70 -41.44 15.35
N ASP A 385 -9.80 -41.51 16.34
CA ASP A 385 -8.87 -42.63 16.52
C ASP A 385 -9.33 -43.65 17.57
N PHE A 386 -10.45 -43.37 18.25
CA PHE A 386 -10.98 -44.31 19.22
C PHE A 386 -11.61 -45.51 18.50
N VAL A 387 -11.24 -46.71 18.94
CA VAL A 387 -11.81 -47.97 18.49
C VAL A 387 -12.31 -48.73 19.72
N ALA A 388 -13.62 -48.94 19.77
CA ALA A 388 -14.23 -49.70 20.84
C ALA A 388 -13.71 -51.14 20.81
N SER A 389 -13.32 -51.64 21.96
CA SER A 389 -12.71 -52.97 22.12
C SER A 389 -13.25 -53.67 23.36
N GLY A 390 -12.95 -54.96 23.52
CA GLY A 390 -13.41 -55.74 24.67
C GLY A 390 -14.94 -55.75 24.81
N TRP A 391 -15.43 -55.45 26.01
CA TRP A 391 -16.86 -55.52 26.33
C TRP A 391 -17.70 -54.58 25.45
N LEU A 392 -17.22 -53.36 25.19
CA LEU A 392 -17.96 -52.37 24.41
C LEU A 392 -17.99 -52.77 22.94
N GLY A 393 -16.85 -53.22 22.39
CA GLY A 393 -16.73 -53.66 21.00
C GLY A 393 -17.69 -54.80 20.66
N VAL A 394 -17.81 -55.81 21.52
CA VAL A 394 -18.76 -56.94 21.33
C VAL A 394 -20.21 -56.47 21.40
N ARG A 395 -20.52 -55.46 22.22
CA ARG A 395 -21.89 -55.02 22.49
C ARG A 395 -22.43 -54.03 21.46
N ILE A 396 -21.58 -53.37 20.69
CA ILE A 396 -22.01 -52.46 19.63
C ILE A 396 -22.00 -53.09 18.23
N VAL A 397 -21.73 -54.40 18.12
CA VAL A 397 -21.81 -55.12 16.84
C VAL A 397 -23.25 -55.15 16.34
N GLY A 398 -23.46 -54.79 15.07
CA GLY A 398 -24.75 -54.88 14.37
C GLY A 398 -25.36 -53.51 13.99
N PRO A 399 -25.63 -52.60 14.95
CA PRO A 399 -26.18 -51.28 14.66
C PRO A 399 -25.31 -50.43 13.73
N GLN A 400 -25.95 -49.60 12.90
CA GLN A 400 -25.24 -48.51 12.21
C GLN A 400 -24.66 -47.54 13.23
N TYR A 401 -23.44 -47.07 13.00
CA TYR A 401 -22.76 -46.15 13.90
C TYR A 401 -22.39 -44.85 13.17
N ILE A 402 -22.32 -43.78 13.95
CA ILE A 402 -21.83 -42.48 13.49
C ILE A 402 -20.40 -42.29 14.00
N ARG A 403 -19.55 -41.68 13.18
CA ARG A 403 -18.18 -41.33 13.58
C ARG A 403 -17.85 -39.90 13.21
N PHE A 404 -17.70 -39.07 14.24
CA PHE A 404 -17.19 -37.71 14.11
C PHE A 404 -15.70 -37.72 13.77
N GLY A 405 -15.28 -36.74 12.97
CA GLY A 405 -13.89 -36.59 12.52
C GLY A 405 -13.53 -37.29 11.20
N LYS A 406 -14.47 -37.99 10.55
CA LYS A 406 -14.30 -38.51 9.16
C LYS A 406 -14.86 -37.58 8.08
N LYS A 407 -15.99 -36.93 8.36
CA LYS A 407 -16.63 -35.90 7.53
C LYS A 407 -16.72 -34.58 8.32
N SER A 408 -17.20 -33.51 7.70
CA SER A 408 -17.53 -32.28 8.43
C SER A 408 -18.54 -32.56 9.54
N PHE A 409 -18.51 -31.74 10.61
CA PHE A 409 -19.43 -31.89 11.75
C PHE A 409 -20.89 -31.87 11.27
N GLU A 410 -21.24 -30.94 10.39
CA GLU A 410 -22.60 -30.77 9.87
C GLU A 410 -23.05 -31.94 9.01
N ALA A 411 -22.18 -32.48 8.13
CA ALA A 411 -22.51 -33.68 7.35
C ALA A 411 -22.71 -34.90 8.26
N THR A 412 -21.90 -35.01 9.32
CA THR A 412 -22.00 -36.10 10.30
C THR A 412 -23.26 -35.99 11.15
N VAL A 413 -23.64 -34.77 11.56
CA VAL A 413 -24.91 -34.51 12.24
C VAL A 413 -26.08 -34.84 11.33
N ASN A 414 -26.04 -34.48 10.04
CA ASN A 414 -27.12 -34.84 9.11
C ASN A 414 -27.26 -36.36 8.94
N ASP A 415 -26.15 -37.10 8.89
CA ASP A 415 -26.18 -38.56 8.87
C ASP A 415 -26.77 -39.13 10.19
N LEU A 416 -26.42 -38.55 11.34
CA LEU A 416 -27.01 -38.91 12.63
C LEU A 416 -28.51 -38.63 12.67
N MET A 417 -28.94 -37.47 12.18
CA MET A 417 -30.36 -37.11 12.12
C MET A 417 -31.12 -38.07 11.22
N LYS A 418 -30.57 -38.46 10.07
CA LYS A 418 -31.16 -39.50 9.22
C LYS A 418 -31.31 -40.82 9.97
N LEU A 419 -30.28 -41.29 10.69
CA LEU A 419 -30.41 -42.48 11.51
C LEU A 419 -31.50 -42.33 12.58
N ILE A 420 -31.59 -41.19 13.25
CA ILE A 420 -32.64 -40.95 14.24
C ILE A 420 -34.03 -41.02 13.56
N PHE A 421 -34.21 -40.44 12.36
CA PHE A 421 -35.48 -40.37 11.64
C PHE A 421 -35.86 -41.59 10.78
N GLU A 422 -34.91 -42.40 10.29
CA GLU A 422 -35.12 -43.48 9.32
C GLU A 422 -36.24 -44.46 9.75
N ASP A 423 -36.40 -44.66 11.06
CA ASP A 423 -37.35 -45.63 11.61
C ASP A 423 -38.75 -45.06 11.91
N LYS A 424 -38.97 -43.74 11.75
CA LYS A 424 -40.34 -43.18 11.78
C LYS A 424 -41.12 -43.58 10.51
N SER A 425 -40.44 -43.99 9.44
CA SER A 425 -41.05 -44.28 8.13
C SER A 425 -41.46 -45.74 7.91
N GLU A 426 -40.96 -46.70 8.69
CA GLU A 426 -41.22 -48.14 8.47
C GLU A 426 -42.50 -48.67 9.12
N LYS A 427 -43.26 -47.85 9.86
CA LYS A 427 -44.62 -48.24 10.31
C LYS A 427 -45.71 -48.05 9.26
N SER A 428 -45.38 -47.56 8.05
CA SER A 428 -46.38 -47.33 6.99
C SER A 428 -45.91 -47.71 5.59
N SER A 429 -45.53 -48.96 5.33
CA SER A 429 -45.85 -49.59 4.04
C SER A 429 -45.62 -51.11 4.06
N LYS A 430 -46.68 -51.82 3.69
CA LYS A 430 -46.76 -53.27 3.53
C LYS A 430 -46.04 -53.74 2.26
N HIS A 431 -45.55 -54.98 2.32
CA HIS A 431 -45.59 -56.01 1.26
C HIS A 431 -45.31 -55.59 -0.19
N LYS A 432 -44.17 -56.02 -0.74
CA LYS A 432 -44.08 -57.05 -1.81
C LYS A 432 -42.64 -57.28 -2.30
N ASP A 433 -42.31 -58.58 -2.36
CA ASP A 433 -41.47 -59.27 -3.34
C ASP A 433 -40.00 -58.87 -3.60
N SER A 434 -39.11 -59.62 -2.95
CA SER A 434 -38.05 -60.48 -3.52
C SER A 434 -37.27 -60.03 -4.77
N LYS A 435 -35.94 -59.89 -4.66
CA LYS A 435 -34.93 -60.90 -5.08
C LYS A 435 -33.49 -60.35 -5.03
N VAL A 436 -32.68 -60.99 -4.19
CA VAL A 436 -31.29 -61.47 -4.37
C VAL A 436 -30.48 -60.92 -5.56
N SER A 437 -29.30 -60.34 -5.28
CA SER A 437 -28.01 -60.99 -5.62
C SER A 437 -26.78 -60.24 -5.07
N VAL A 438 -25.96 -61.01 -4.35
CA VAL A 438 -24.62 -60.72 -3.85
C VAL A 438 -23.61 -60.72 -5.00
N THR A 439 -22.71 -59.73 -5.06
CA THR A 439 -21.25 -59.97 -5.23
C THR A 439 -20.43 -58.68 -5.09
N VAL A 440 -19.40 -58.76 -4.24
CA VAL A 440 -18.19 -57.91 -4.24
C VAL A 440 -17.17 -58.61 -5.16
N PRO A 441 -16.29 -57.89 -5.91
CA PRO A 441 -14.90 -57.80 -5.42
C PRO A 441 -14.12 -56.52 -5.81
N TYR A 442 -13.15 -56.19 -4.94
CA TYR A 442 -11.74 -55.75 -5.17
C TYR A 442 -11.16 -56.03 -6.59
N VAL A 443 -10.12 -55.37 -7.16
CA VAL A 443 -9.21 -54.25 -6.82
C VAL A 443 -8.28 -53.95 -8.02
N GLU A 444 -7.56 -52.82 -7.93
CA GLU A 444 -6.21 -52.54 -8.47
C GLU A 444 -6.02 -51.70 -9.76
N ILE A 445 -4.95 -50.91 -9.68
CA ILE A 445 -4.59 -49.75 -10.50
C ILE A 445 -3.30 -50.08 -11.28
N LYS A 446 -3.19 -49.48 -12.48
CA LYS A 446 -1.97 -48.93 -13.18
C LYS A 446 -1.66 -49.60 -14.52
N PRO A 447 -0.86 -48.97 -15.42
CA PRO A 447 -0.96 -47.62 -16.00
C PRO A 447 -0.69 -47.64 -17.55
N ASP A 448 -0.57 -46.43 -18.13
CA ASP A 448 0.23 -46.02 -19.31
C ASP A 448 -0.39 -45.77 -20.71
N GLU A 449 -0.05 -44.55 -21.18
CA GLU A 449 0.52 -44.12 -22.47
C GLU A 449 -0.32 -43.79 -23.74
N ASN A 450 -0.03 -42.57 -24.24
CA ASN A 450 -0.11 -42.03 -25.61
C ASN A 450 -1.53 -41.81 -26.19
N ASP A 451 -1.88 -40.75 -26.94
CA ASP A 451 -1.11 -40.01 -27.95
C ASP A 451 -1.74 -38.61 -28.25
N LYS A 452 -0.98 -37.82 -29.00
CA LYS A 452 -1.10 -36.40 -29.41
C LYS A 452 -2.30 -36.08 -30.33
N SER A 453 -2.78 -34.82 -30.32
CA SER A 453 -2.71 -33.89 -31.49
C SER A 453 -3.50 -32.57 -31.29
N ASN A 454 -2.75 -31.46 -31.37
CA ASN A 454 -2.94 -30.11 -31.93
C ASN A 454 -4.29 -29.51 -32.41
N GLU A 455 -4.23 -28.16 -32.46
CA GLU A 455 -4.99 -27.14 -33.25
C GLU A 455 -6.08 -26.36 -32.47
N GLU A 456 -6.26 -25.04 -32.53
CA GLU A 456 -5.48 -23.87 -32.99
C GLU A 456 -6.21 -22.59 -32.44
N LEU A 457 -5.51 -21.45 -32.34
CA LEU A 457 -5.98 -20.13 -31.88
C LEU A 457 -6.81 -19.38 -32.95
N PRO A 458 -7.79 -18.50 -32.60
CA PRO A 458 -8.40 -17.61 -33.57
C PRO A 458 -7.66 -16.27 -33.72
N ARG A 459 -7.36 -15.91 -34.98
CA ARG A 459 -6.86 -14.61 -35.45
C ARG A 459 -8.02 -13.63 -35.74
N TYR A 460 -7.66 -12.35 -35.70
CA TYR A 460 -8.41 -11.18 -36.13
C TYR A 460 -8.88 -11.23 -37.60
N ASP A 461 -10.09 -10.73 -37.85
CA ASP A 461 -10.52 -10.25 -39.17
C ASP A 461 -10.99 -8.79 -39.10
N HIS A 462 -10.54 -8.01 -40.09
CA HIS A 462 -10.98 -6.66 -40.41
C HIS A 462 -12.17 -6.69 -41.38
N GLU A 463 -12.92 -5.58 -41.40
CA GLU A 463 -13.92 -5.15 -42.39
C GLU A 463 -15.40 -5.53 -42.16
N ASN A 464 -16.18 -4.54 -41.71
CA ASN A 464 -17.30 -4.03 -42.49
C ASN A 464 -17.79 -2.67 -41.95
N PHE A 465 -17.60 -1.63 -42.76
CA PHE A 465 -18.28 -0.34 -42.67
C PHE A 465 -19.75 -0.52 -43.04
N ASN A 466 -20.68 0.01 -42.23
CA ASN A 466 -21.92 0.56 -42.77
C ASN A 466 -22.46 1.70 -41.90
N GLN A 467 -22.94 2.70 -42.61
CA GLN A 467 -23.29 4.05 -42.22
C GLN A 467 -24.52 4.15 -41.31
N SER A 468 -24.50 5.08 -40.36
CA SER A 468 -25.64 5.98 -40.13
C SER A 468 -25.13 7.35 -39.67
N SER A 469 -25.17 8.28 -40.62
CA SER A 469 -24.96 9.71 -40.51
C SER A 469 -25.98 10.40 -39.60
N ASN A 470 -25.50 11.28 -38.73
CA ASN A 470 -26.20 12.52 -38.41
C ASN A 470 -25.14 13.63 -38.28
N GLU A 471 -24.97 14.37 -39.38
CA GLU A 471 -24.19 15.60 -39.44
C GLU A 471 -24.90 16.70 -38.66
N ILE A 472 -24.18 17.37 -37.77
CA ILE A 472 -24.48 18.74 -37.35
C ILE A 472 -23.37 19.60 -37.94
N MET A 473 -23.67 20.34 -39.01
CA MET A 473 -22.75 21.37 -39.52
C MET A 473 -22.71 22.54 -38.54
N PRO A 474 -21.53 23.03 -38.12
CA PRO A 474 -21.45 24.27 -37.37
C PRO A 474 -21.38 25.48 -38.31
N VAL A 475 -22.17 26.47 -37.93
CA VAL A 475 -22.30 27.82 -38.49
C VAL A 475 -20.93 28.48 -38.72
N LEU A 476 -20.72 29.02 -39.92
CA LEU A 476 -19.61 29.93 -40.26
C LEU A 476 -19.73 31.22 -39.44
N VAL A 477 -18.83 31.40 -38.46
CA VAL A 477 -18.66 32.69 -37.77
C VAL A 477 -17.61 33.50 -38.51
N SER A 478 -17.99 34.73 -38.84
CA SER A 478 -17.24 35.75 -39.55
C SER A 478 -15.92 36.12 -38.86
N ASN A 479 -14.83 36.05 -39.63
CA ASN A 479 -13.46 36.53 -39.35
C ASN A 479 -12.72 35.90 -38.16
N PRO A 480 -11.90 34.86 -38.41
CA PRO A 480 -11.13 34.22 -37.35
C PRO A 480 -9.88 35.03 -36.96
N LYS A 481 -9.66 35.19 -35.65
CA LYS A 481 -8.45 35.77 -35.07
C LYS A 481 -7.24 34.85 -35.37
N LEU A 482 -6.09 35.41 -35.78
CA LEU A 482 -4.82 34.65 -35.91
C LEU A 482 -4.43 34.03 -34.55
N ILE A 483 -3.88 32.81 -34.53
CA ILE A 483 -3.56 32.07 -33.29
C ILE A 483 -2.57 32.80 -32.37
N GLU A 484 -1.65 33.57 -32.94
CA GLU A 484 -0.73 34.47 -32.20
C GLU A 484 -1.46 35.57 -31.41
N LYS A 485 -2.70 35.88 -31.80
CA LYS A 485 -3.55 36.87 -31.14
C LYS A 485 -4.59 36.22 -30.23
N TRP A 486 -4.63 34.89 -30.12
CA TRP A 486 -5.55 34.22 -29.21
C TRP A 486 -5.15 34.51 -27.78
N ASN A 487 -6.16 34.81 -26.96
CA ASN A 487 -6.02 34.88 -25.51
C ASN A 487 -6.50 33.57 -24.87
N SER A 488 -6.35 33.45 -23.56
CA SER A 488 -6.80 32.30 -22.77
C SER A 488 -8.27 31.91 -23.01
N ASN A 489 -9.14 32.90 -23.27
CA ASN A 489 -10.55 32.64 -23.55
C ASN A 489 -10.78 32.07 -24.95
N ASP A 490 -10.07 32.58 -25.96
CA ASP A 490 -10.08 32.04 -27.32
C ASP A 490 -9.59 30.58 -27.34
N ILE A 491 -8.57 30.27 -26.54
CA ILE A 491 -8.03 28.92 -26.37
C ILE A 491 -9.03 28.02 -25.64
N ALA A 492 -9.58 28.49 -24.51
CA ALA A 492 -10.57 27.75 -23.73
C ALA A 492 -11.80 27.36 -24.58
N ASN A 493 -12.30 28.30 -25.39
CA ASN A 493 -13.41 28.07 -26.31
C ASN A 493 -13.04 27.06 -27.42
N TRP A 494 -11.80 27.10 -27.90
CA TRP A 494 -11.32 26.15 -28.89
C TRP A 494 -11.15 24.74 -28.31
N PHE A 495 -10.67 24.59 -27.06
CA PHE A 495 -10.60 23.29 -26.36
C PHE A 495 -12.00 22.68 -26.20
N ASP A 496 -12.97 23.49 -25.77
CA ASP A 496 -14.35 23.04 -25.56
C ASP A 496 -15.02 22.63 -26.88
N ALA A 497 -14.78 23.39 -27.95
CA ALA A 497 -15.34 23.11 -29.28
C ALA A 497 -14.78 21.83 -29.92
N ASN A 498 -13.54 21.44 -29.59
CA ASN A 498 -12.85 20.30 -30.23
C ASN A 498 -12.69 19.08 -29.30
N LYS A 499 -13.38 19.08 -28.15
CA LYS A 499 -13.41 17.95 -27.19
C LYS A 499 -12.02 17.49 -26.74
N VAL A 500 -11.08 18.42 -26.67
CA VAL A 500 -9.76 18.16 -26.07
C VAL A 500 -9.95 17.96 -24.57
N ARG A 501 -9.25 16.98 -23.99
CA ARG A 501 -9.33 16.64 -22.57
C ARG A 501 -9.22 17.89 -21.68
N CYS A 502 -10.22 18.10 -20.82
CA CYS A 502 -10.29 19.29 -19.94
C CYS A 502 -9.12 19.36 -18.96
N GLU A 503 -8.51 18.21 -18.64
CA GLU A 503 -7.32 18.12 -17.79
C GLU A 503 -6.11 18.85 -18.39
N LEU A 504 -6.00 18.97 -19.73
CA LEU A 504 -4.94 19.74 -20.38
C LEU A 504 -5.17 21.25 -20.30
N LYS A 505 -6.44 21.67 -20.29
CA LYS A 505 -6.87 23.08 -20.16
C LYS A 505 -6.59 23.60 -18.75
N GLU A 506 -6.83 22.78 -17.74
CA GLU A 506 -6.63 23.13 -16.32
C GLU A 506 -5.18 22.99 -15.85
N MET A 507 -4.40 22.07 -16.44
CA MET A 507 -3.05 21.77 -15.99
C MET A 507 -1.96 22.76 -16.48
N TYR A 508 -2.22 23.51 -17.56
CA TYR A 508 -1.20 24.35 -18.20
C TYR A 508 -1.58 25.83 -18.41
N ASP A 509 -2.86 26.20 -18.23
CA ASP A 509 -3.36 27.60 -18.24
C ASP A 509 -2.78 28.48 -19.36
N PHE A 510 -2.90 28.00 -20.61
CA PHE A 510 -2.35 28.68 -21.78
C PHE A 510 -2.93 30.09 -21.93
N GLN A 511 -2.07 31.10 -21.87
CA GLN A 511 -2.43 32.52 -21.92
C GLN A 511 -2.51 33.05 -23.35
N CYS A 512 -1.75 32.47 -24.27
CA CYS A 512 -1.82 32.83 -25.70
C CYS A 512 -1.62 31.63 -26.63
N GLY A 513 -2.12 31.75 -27.87
CA GLY A 513 -2.17 30.62 -28.80
C GLY A 513 -0.79 30.09 -29.22
N THR A 514 0.27 30.88 -29.04
CA THR A 514 1.65 30.45 -29.21
C THR A 514 2.06 29.39 -28.18
N GLU A 515 1.52 29.45 -26.96
CA GLU A 515 1.84 28.51 -25.87
C GLU A 515 1.23 27.13 -26.12
N LEU A 516 -0.03 27.13 -26.57
CA LEU A 516 -0.73 25.92 -26.99
C LEU A 516 0.03 25.17 -28.09
N LEU A 517 0.54 25.90 -29.07
CA LEU A 517 1.29 25.34 -30.19
C LEU A 517 2.66 24.80 -29.75
N LEU A 518 3.38 25.52 -28.89
CA LEU A 518 4.69 25.07 -28.36
C LEU A 518 4.55 23.85 -27.44
N TYR A 519 3.47 23.78 -26.68
CA TYR A 519 3.15 22.62 -25.84
C TYR A 519 2.86 21.38 -26.69
N GLY A 520 2.01 21.52 -27.71
CA GLY A 520 1.70 20.41 -28.63
C GLY A 520 2.93 19.83 -29.32
N GLN A 521 3.93 20.66 -29.62
CA GLN A 521 5.19 20.24 -30.25
C GLN A 521 6.10 19.39 -29.35
N CYS A 522 5.89 19.42 -28.02
CA CYS A 522 6.68 18.67 -27.04
C CYS A 522 6.04 17.35 -26.59
N LEU A 523 4.87 16.97 -27.11
CA LEU A 523 4.14 15.77 -26.70
C LEU A 523 4.66 14.46 -27.35
N ARG A 524 4.35 13.32 -26.70
CA ARG A 524 4.66 11.97 -27.20
C ARG A 524 3.86 11.63 -28.46
N SER A 525 4.32 10.66 -29.25
CA SER A 525 3.70 10.21 -30.50
C SER A 525 2.23 9.76 -30.36
N ASP A 526 1.84 9.24 -29.20
CA ASP A 526 0.47 8.86 -28.85
C ASP A 526 -0.53 10.04 -28.89
N TRP A 527 -0.03 11.27 -28.80
CA TRP A 527 -0.80 12.54 -28.82
C TRP A 527 -0.55 13.34 -30.10
N GLN A 528 0.24 12.79 -31.02
CA GLN A 528 0.58 13.40 -32.30
C GLN A 528 -0.61 13.41 -33.24
N SER A 529 -1.55 12.46 -33.10
CA SER A 529 -2.84 12.50 -33.78
C SER A 529 -3.64 13.72 -33.38
N GLU A 530 -3.66 14.10 -32.09
CA GLU A 530 -4.33 15.32 -31.65
C GLU A 530 -3.61 16.55 -32.20
N CYS A 531 -2.27 16.65 -32.17
CA CYS A 531 -1.57 17.79 -32.78
C CYS A 531 -1.70 17.87 -34.31
N LEU A 532 -1.69 16.74 -35.00
CA LEU A 532 -1.92 16.67 -36.45
C LEU A 532 -3.39 17.01 -36.76
N ASP A 533 -4.33 16.56 -35.94
CA ASP A 533 -5.74 16.91 -36.03
C ASP A 533 -5.95 18.40 -35.72
N VAL A 534 -5.21 18.99 -34.76
CA VAL A 534 -5.18 20.44 -34.53
C VAL A 534 -4.62 21.19 -35.73
N GLN A 535 -3.50 20.74 -36.30
CA GLN A 535 -2.91 21.35 -37.50
C GLN A 535 -3.84 21.22 -38.71
N GLU A 536 -4.50 20.07 -38.87
CA GLU A 536 -5.41 19.76 -39.96
C GLU A 536 -6.73 20.52 -39.81
N GLN A 537 -7.33 20.55 -38.62
CA GLN A 537 -8.53 21.32 -38.30
C GLN A 537 -8.27 22.83 -38.36
N PHE A 538 -7.10 23.29 -37.94
CA PHE A 538 -6.69 24.68 -38.14
C PHE A 538 -6.52 24.99 -39.63
N SER A 539 -5.86 24.11 -40.39
CA SER A 539 -5.71 24.29 -41.84
C SER A 539 -7.06 24.30 -42.55
N LYS A 540 -7.99 23.43 -42.14
CA LYS A 540 -9.39 23.37 -42.63
C LYS A 540 -10.19 24.61 -42.26
N ARG A 541 -10.06 25.11 -41.03
CA ARG A 541 -10.87 26.23 -40.51
C ARG A 541 -10.36 27.61 -40.95
N TYR A 542 -9.06 27.76 -41.17
CA TYR A 542 -8.42 29.05 -41.45
C TYR A 542 -7.81 29.13 -42.86
N ASN A 543 -7.93 28.06 -43.67
CA ASN A 543 -7.43 27.95 -45.04
C ASN A 543 -5.95 28.37 -45.21
N THR A 544 -5.12 28.05 -44.21
CA THR A 544 -3.69 28.33 -44.19
C THR A 544 -2.93 27.15 -43.59
N VAL A 545 -1.77 26.80 -44.16
CA VAL A 545 -0.94 25.68 -43.69
C VAL A 545 0.06 26.21 -42.67
N LEU A 546 0.01 25.67 -41.45
CA LEU A 546 0.89 26.10 -40.36
C LEU A 546 2.27 25.44 -40.54
N TYR A 547 3.18 26.08 -41.29
CA TYR A 547 4.51 25.54 -41.52
C TYR A 547 5.38 25.64 -40.26
N ARG A 548 5.99 24.50 -39.88
CA ARG A 548 6.97 24.35 -38.78
C ARG A 548 8.08 25.41 -38.76
N ASN A 549 8.42 25.96 -39.93
CA ASN A 549 9.52 26.89 -40.12
C ASN A 549 9.10 28.37 -40.00
N GLU A 550 7.81 28.68 -40.05
CA GLU A 550 7.31 30.06 -40.05
C GLU A 550 7.00 30.58 -38.63
N PHE A 551 6.67 29.69 -37.69
CA PHE A 551 6.17 30.08 -36.35
C PHE A 551 7.24 30.41 -35.29
N VAL A 552 8.49 29.94 -35.45
CA VAL A 552 9.54 30.06 -34.39
C VAL A 552 10.72 30.97 -34.78
N ARG A 553 10.85 31.39 -36.04
CA ARG A 553 12.17 31.79 -36.56
C ARG A 553 12.51 33.26 -36.67
N LEU A 554 11.63 34.22 -36.39
CA LEU A 554 12.04 35.62 -36.55
C LEU A 554 12.76 36.20 -35.33
N ASN A 555 12.42 35.81 -34.08
CA ASN A 555 13.01 36.44 -32.89
C ASN A 555 13.25 35.50 -31.69
N LEU A 556 13.26 34.16 -31.82
CA LEU A 556 13.53 33.24 -30.71
C LEU A 556 14.80 32.40 -30.93
N LEU A 557 15.61 32.28 -29.89
CA LEU A 557 16.78 31.41 -29.79
C LEU A 557 16.45 30.23 -28.86
N SER A 558 16.29 29.04 -29.44
CA SER A 558 16.10 27.79 -28.70
C SER A 558 17.44 27.24 -28.23
N VAL A 559 17.56 26.91 -26.94
CA VAL A 559 18.76 26.33 -26.34
C VAL A 559 18.40 25.17 -25.43
N MET A 560 19.30 24.19 -25.29
CA MET A 560 19.06 22.97 -24.52
C MET A 560 20.30 22.53 -23.75
N THR A 561 20.14 22.06 -22.51
CA THR A 561 21.12 21.22 -21.80
C THR A 561 20.56 19.82 -21.62
N PHE A 562 21.40 18.80 -21.83
CA PHE A 562 20.96 17.41 -21.76
C PHE A 562 22.10 16.45 -21.45
N ASN A 563 22.13 15.87 -20.25
CA ASN A 563 23.01 14.76 -19.96
C ASN A 563 22.47 13.50 -20.68
N ILE A 564 23.22 13.00 -21.66
CA ILE A 564 22.76 11.91 -22.53
C ILE A 564 23.19 10.53 -22.03
N ARG A 565 23.83 10.43 -20.86
CA ARG A 565 24.33 9.20 -20.24
C ARG A 565 25.37 8.43 -21.08
N LEU A 566 26.52 8.14 -20.47
CA LEU A 566 27.59 7.34 -21.09
C LEU A 566 27.10 5.93 -21.48
N ASP A 567 27.42 5.45 -22.70
CA ASP A 567 27.16 4.05 -23.12
C ASP A 567 28.06 3.05 -22.35
N GLY A 568 27.53 1.87 -22.05
CA GLY A 568 28.26 0.75 -21.46
C GLY A 568 28.24 0.68 -19.92
N VAL A 569 27.51 1.59 -19.26
CA VAL A 569 27.27 1.56 -17.80
C VAL A 569 25.99 0.77 -17.48
N GLU A 570 25.18 0.49 -18.50
CA GLU A 570 23.84 -0.07 -18.39
C GLU A 570 23.83 -1.61 -18.29
N ARG A 571 23.08 -2.15 -17.33
CA ARG A 571 22.90 -3.61 -17.16
C ARG A 571 21.84 -4.21 -18.09
N ASP A 572 20.89 -3.42 -18.56
CA ASP A 572 19.79 -3.88 -19.42
C ASP A 572 20.12 -3.65 -20.91
N PRO A 573 20.07 -4.69 -21.75
CA PRO A 573 20.28 -4.58 -23.19
C PRO A 573 19.33 -3.64 -23.94
N ASN A 574 18.16 -3.29 -23.39
CA ASN A 574 17.23 -2.31 -23.99
C ASN A 574 17.72 -0.87 -23.91
N ASN A 575 18.78 -0.66 -23.16
CA ASN A 575 19.20 0.65 -22.76
C ASN A 575 20.60 1.04 -23.24
N HIS A 576 21.22 0.16 -24.00
CA HIS A 576 22.39 0.50 -24.79
C HIS A 576 22.10 1.75 -25.63
N PHE A 577 23.13 2.55 -25.82
CA PHE A 577 23.04 3.78 -26.58
C PHE A 577 22.46 3.58 -27.98
N THR A 578 22.73 2.44 -28.62
CA THR A 578 22.18 2.05 -29.92
C THR A 578 20.65 2.02 -29.97
N LYS A 579 19.98 1.83 -28.82
CA LYS A 579 18.51 1.93 -28.70
C LYS A 579 18.06 3.32 -28.22
N ARG A 580 18.88 4.01 -27.43
CA ARG A 580 18.59 5.38 -26.95
C ARG A 580 18.73 6.44 -28.05
N ILE A 581 19.61 6.22 -29.02
CA ILE A 581 19.95 7.16 -30.10
C ILE A 581 18.74 7.66 -30.88
N TYR A 582 17.74 6.81 -31.14
CA TYR A 582 16.52 7.20 -31.86
C TYR A 582 15.70 8.23 -31.09
N ARG A 583 15.61 8.10 -29.77
CA ARG A 583 14.86 9.04 -28.92
C ARG A 583 15.58 10.34 -28.70
N LEU A 584 16.91 10.23 -28.51
CA LEU A 584 17.77 11.41 -28.46
C LEU A 584 17.60 12.20 -29.76
N THR A 585 17.64 11.52 -30.91
CA THR A 585 17.40 12.12 -32.24
C THR A 585 16.01 12.72 -32.34
N GLU A 586 14.95 11.97 -32.02
CA GLU A 586 13.56 12.45 -32.05
C GLU A 586 13.35 13.69 -31.16
N THR A 587 13.99 13.74 -29.99
CA THR A 587 13.93 14.90 -29.08
C THR A 587 14.57 16.13 -29.70
N ILE A 588 15.76 16.00 -30.30
CA ILE A 588 16.42 17.11 -30.99
C ILE A 588 15.63 17.51 -32.23
N GLU A 589 15.05 16.55 -32.94
CA GLU A 589 14.16 16.83 -34.05
C GLU A 589 12.95 17.64 -33.57
N LYS A 590 12.28 17.26 -32.49
CA LYS A 590 11.13 18.01 -31.95
C LYS A 590 11.52 19.41 -31.48
N CYS A 591 12.54 19.53 -30.63
CA CYS A 591 12.91 20.79 -29.98
C CYS A 591 13.73 21.74 -30.88
N GLN A 592 14.37 21.24 -31.94
CA GLN A 592 15.24 21.99 -32.86
C GLN A 592 16.16 23.02 -32.17
N PRO A 593 16.92 22.66 -31.12
CA PRO A 593 17.74 23.62 -30.39
C PRO A 593 18.79 24.26 -31.31
N SER A 594 18.93 25.59 -31.25
CA SER A 594 20.02 26.30 -31.93
C SER A 594 21.37 25.99 -31.27
N ILE A 595 21.38 25.83 -29.95
CA ILE A 595 22.52 25.41 -29.13
C ILE A 595 22.08 24.24 -28.27
N LEU A 596 22.81 23.13 -28.33
CA LEU A 596 22.58 21.91 -27.57
C LEU A 596 23.86 21.56 -26.81
N CYS A 597 23.80 21.67 -25.49
CA CYS A 597 24.90 21.36 -24.59
C CYS A 597 24.66 20.01 -23.96
N VAL A 598 25.55 19.05 -24.21
CA VAL A 598 25.37 17.67 -23.77
C VAL A 598 26.45 17.26 -22.78
N GLN A 599 26.08 16.40 -21.83
CA GLN A 599 26.99 15.83 -20.82
C GLN A 599 27.01 14.30 -20.94
N GLU A 600 28.15 13.71 -20.57
CA GLU A 600 28.44 12.28 -20.71
C GLU A 600 28.52 11.66 -22.13
N PRO A 601 28.72 12.40 -23.25
CA PRO A 601 29.08 11.72 -24.50
C PRO A 601 30.55 11.27 -24.46
N PHE A 602 30.89 10.04 -24.87
CA PHE A 602 32.24 9.77 -25.39
C PHE A 602 32.31 10.00 -26.91
N GLY A 603 33.52 9.95 -27.50
CA GLY A 603 33.73 10.31 -28.90
C GLY A 603 32.88 9.53 -29.90
N GLY A 604 32.93 8.19 -29.86
CA GLY A 604 32.10 7.36 -30.72
C GLY A 604 30.61 7.56 -30.51
N GLN A 605 30.17 7.74 -29.27
CA GLN A 605 28.77 8.03 -28.92
C GLN A 605 28.27 9.31 -29.58
N LEU A 606 29.07 10.38 -29.46
CA LEU A 606 28.75 11.69 -30.02
C LEU A 606 28.70 11.65 -31.55
N LEU A 607 29.70 11.05 -32.19
CA LEU A 607 29.77 10.96 -33.65
C LEU A 607 28.64 10.10 -34.22
N HIS A 608 28.36 8.95 -33.59
CA HIS A 608 27.27 8.08 -33.98
C HIS A 608 25.94 8.84 -33.90
N TRP A 609 25.67 9.52 -32.79
CA TRP A 609 24.43 10.29 -32.68
C TRP A 609 24.38 11.49 -33.62
N GLN A 610 25.48 12.20 -33.82
CA GLN A 610 25.52 13.28 -34.80
C GLN A 610 25.19 12.80 -36.22
N SER A 611 25.59 11.58 -36.61
CA SER A 611 25.24 11.03 -37.93
C SER A 611 23.73 10.80 -38.14
N HIS A 612 22.95 10.77 -37.05
CA HIS A 612 21.49 10.70 -37.08
C HIS A 612 20.82 12.08 -37.02
N LEU A 613 21.56 13.14 -36.69
CA LEU A 613 21.06 14.51 -36.68
C LEU A 613 21.18 15.13 -38.09
N PRO A 614 20.37 16.16 -38.41
CA PRO A 614 20.53 16.89 -39.66
C PRO A 614 21.96 17.41 -39.86
N ASN A 615 22.49 17.31 -41.08
CA ASN A 615 23.88 17.64 -41.44
C ASN A 615 24.33 19.09 -41.14
N TYR A 616 23.39 19.97 -40.77
CA TYR A 616 23.67 21.32 -40.29
C TYR A 616 24.06 21.39 -38.82
N TYR A 617 23.82 20.34 -38.02
CA TYR A 617 24.34 20.26 -36.66
C TYR A 617 25.84 19.96 -36.67
N ARG A 618 26.61 20.85 -36.07
CA ARG A 618 28.06 20.73 -35.88
C ARG A 618 28.36 20.63 -34.40
N HIS A 619 29.40 19.88 -34.01
CA HIS A 619 29.78 19.71 -32.62
C HIS A 619 31.10 20.43 -32.30
N ILE A 620 31.29 20.73 -31.03
CA ILE A 620 32.48 21.31 -30.43
C ILE A 620 32.77 20.56 -29.14
N GLY A 621 34.04 20.24 -28.91
CA GLY A 621 34.52 19.74 -27.63
C GLY A 621 36.02 19.48 -27.68
N TYR A 622 36.56 18.95 -26.59
CA TYR A 622 37.92 18.48 -26.60
C TYR A 622 38.09 17.39 -27.67
N GLN A 623 39.16 17.47 -28.45
CA GLN A 623 39.53 16.47 -29.44
C GLN A 623 41.05 16.33 -29.41
N PRO A 624 41.59 15.13 -29.12
CA PRO A 624 43.03 14.91 -29.18
C PRO A 624 43.58 15.19 -30.60
N GLY A 625 44.29 16.30 -30.78
CA GLY A 625 44.96 16.64 -32.05
C GLY A 625 44.23 17.63 -32.97
N GLY A 626 43.13 18.24 -32.52
CA GLY A 626 42.42 19.31 -33.26
C GLY A 626 41.12 18.87 -33.95
N VAL A 627 40.40 19.84 -34.51
CA VAL A 627 38.96 19.79 -34.90
C VAL A 627 38.63 18.90 -36.12
N ASP A 628 39.66 18.44 -36.86
CA ASP A 628 39.51 17.81 -38.19
C ASP A 628 40.30 16.48 -38.34
N ARG A 629 40.52 15.71 -37.25
CA ARG A 629 41.08 14.36 -37.38
C ARG A 629 40.03 13.29 -37.10
N ASP A 630 40.04 12.24 -37.93
CA ASP A 630 39.34 10.98 -37.63
C ASP A 630 39.69 10.55 -36.20
N LEU A 631 38.67 10.43 -35.36
CA LEU A 631 38.83 9.89 -34.01
C LEU A 631 39.44 8.49 -34.16
N LYS A 632 40.72 8.37 -33.79
CA LYS A 632 41.50 7.14 -33.98
C LYS A 632 40.91 5.94 -33.23
N ASP A 633 40.09 6.20 -32.22
CA ASP A 633 39.39 5.19 -31.44
C ASP A 633 38.01 5.71 -31.00
N PRO A 634 36.90 5.23 -31.61
CA PRO A 634 35.54 5.56 -31.18
C PRO A 634 35.24 5.22 -29.72
N SER A 635 36.05 4.36 -29.08
CA SER A 635 35.89 3.95 -27.69
C SER A 635 36.64 4.84 -26.67
N SER A 636 37.37 5.86 -27.11
CA SER A 636 38.09 6.76 -26.19
C SER A 636 37.13 7.57 -25.31
N GLN A 637 37.08 7.23 -24.02
CA GLN A 637 36.27 7.89 -22.99
C GLN A 637 36.78 9.28 -22.58
N ARG A 638 37.94 9.71 -23.11
CA ARG A 638 38.59 10.97 -22.72
C ARG A 638 38.45 12.09 -23.75
N ASP A 639 37.89 11.79 -24.91
CA ASP A 639 37.80 12.74 -26.01
C ASP A 639 36.70 13.75 -25.72
N PHE A 640 35.51 13.26 -25.37
CA PHE A 640 34.38 14.09 -24.99
C PHE A 640 33.90 13.67 -23.60
N GLN A 641 33.58 14.67 -22.77
CA GLN A 641 32.91 14.51 -21.47
C GLN A 641 31.69 15.42 -21.38
N VAL A 642 31.81 16.56 -22.05
CA VAL A 642 30.74 17.46 -22.42
C VAL A 642 30.97 17.85 -23.88
N ALA A 643 29.92 18.19 -24.61
CA ALA A 643 30.02 18.69 -25.97
C ALA A 643 29.00 19.80 -26.23
N ILE A 644 29.28 20.69 -27.18
CA ILE A 644 28.36 21.73 -27.63
C ILE A 644 28.02 21.42 -29.09
N LEU A 645 26.78 21.03 -29.37
CA LEU A 645 26.24 20.96 -30.72
C LEU A 645 25.52 22.27 -31.05
N TYR A 646 25.62 22.71 -32.29
CA TYR A 646 24.97 23.94 -32.75
C TYR A 646 24.44 23.81 -34.16
N ASN A 647 23.34 24.51 -34.44
CA ASN A 647 22.77 24.61 -35.77
C ASN A 647 23.57 25.62 -36.61
N ASN A 648 24.38 25.14 -37.55
CA ASN A 648 25.24 25.98 -38.36
C ASN A 648 24.49 26.83 -39.41
N GLN A 649 23.18 26.64 -39.60
CA GLN A 649 22.36 27.52 -40.43
C GLN A 649 21.98 28.82 -39.69
N ILE A 650 21.93 28.78 -38.36
CA ILE A 650 21.56 29.91 -37.50
C ILE A 650 22.81 30.58 -36.92
N LEU A 651 23.80 29.78 -36.51
CA LEU A 651 24.99 30.25 -35.80
C LEU A 651 26.25 30.06 -36.65
N LYS A 652 27.13 31.06 -36.61
CA LYS A 652 28.49 30.97 -37.12
C LYS A 652 29.44 30.85 -35.93
N LEU A 653 30.18 29.74 -35.84
CA LEU A 653 31.27 29.59 -34.88
C LEU A 653 32.39 30.58 -35.23
N ILE A 654 32.87 31.33 -34.24
CA ILE A 654 33.95 32.30 -34.41
C ILE A 654 35.20 31.90 -33.64
N GLU A 655 35.04 31.41 -32.41
CA GLU A 655 36.15 30.99 -31.56
C GLU A 655 35.69 29.87 -30.63
N GLN A 656 36.60 28.97 -30.23
CA GLN A 656 36.33 27.92 -29.26
C GLN A 656 37.57 27.64 -28.41
N ASP A 657 37.35 27.08 -27.22
CA ASP A 657 38.41 26.66 -26.28
C ASP A 657 37.86 25.57 -25.34
N TYR A 658 38.75 24.91 -24.61
CA TYR A 658 38.40 23.94 -23.58
C TYR A 658 39.42 23.97 -22.44
N ILE A 659 38.97 23.70 -21.21
CA ILE A 659 39.84 23.55 -20.04
C ILE A 659 39.38 22.40 -19.14
N TRP A 660 40.31 21.82 -18.39
CA TRP A 660 40.02 20.93 -17.27
C TRP A 660 39.74 21.75 -16.00
N LEU A 661 38.76 21.34 -15.22
CA LEU A 661 38.36 22.01 -13.98
C LEU A 661 39.18 21.46 -12.81
N SER A 662 40.47 21.82 -12.83
CA SER A 662 41.50 21.40 -11.89
C SER A 662 42.43 22.57 -11.53
N LYS A 663 43.42 22.36 -10.68
CA LYS A 663 44.49 23.35 -10.42
C LYS A 663 45.39 23.57 -11.63
N THR A 664 45.37 22.67 -12.61
CA THR A 664 46.18 22.72 -13.83
C THR A 664 45.32 22.65 -15.09
N PRO A 665 44.49 23.67 -15.39
CA PRO A 665 43.42 23.59 -16.41
C PRO A 665 43.85 23.30 -17.85
N ARG A 666 45.15 23.37 -18.15
CA ARG A 666 45.73 23.11 -19.47
C ARG A 666 46.43 21.75 -19.56
N ILE A 667 46.53 21.00 -18.47
CA ILE A 667 47.02 19.62 -18.46
C ILE A 667 45.83 18.69 -18.76
N VAL A 668 45.94 17.95 -19.85
CA VAL A 668 44.94 16.97 -20.30
C VAL A 668 44.68 15.94 -19.22
N GLY A 669 43.41 15.71 -18.87
CA GLY A 669 42.98 14.73 -17.87
C GLY A 669 43.28 15.12 -16.42
N SER A 670 43.60 16.39 -16.15
CA SER A 670 43.90 16.84 -14.79
C SER A 670 42.66 16.84 -13.89
N LYS A 671 42.85 16.47 -12.63
CA LYS A 671 41.80 16.29 -11.61
C LYS A 671 42.33 16.67 -10.23
N ASP A 672 41.53 17.39 -9.45
CA ASP A 672 41.88 17.87 -8.11
C ASP A 672 40.70 17.71 -7.12
N TRP A 673 40.94 18.05 -5.83
CA TRP A 673 39.93 18.12 -4.76
C TRP A 673 39.10 16.84 -4.57
N ASN A 674 39.74 15.68 -4.79
CA ASN A 674 39.10 14.37 -4.73
C ASN A 674 37.87 14.24 -5.64
N SER A 675 37.85 14.96 -6.76
CA SER A 675 36.83 14.79 -7.80
C SER A 675 36.78 13.31 -8.23
N ALA A 676 35.58 12.78 -8.47
CA ALA A 676 35.35 11.41 -8.91
C ALA A 676 36.02 11.13 -10.27
N GLY A 677 35.87 12.04 -11.21
CA GLY A 677 36.48 12.00 -12.54
C GLY A 677 37.11 13.33 -12.92
N GLU A 678 37.92 13.34 -13.97
CA GLU A 678 38.31 14.61 -14.60
C GLU A 678 37.05 15.29 -15.15
N ARG A 679 36.98 16.62 -15.04
CA ARG A 679 35.82 17.42 -15.47
C ARG A 679 36.27 18.54 -16.39
N THR A 680 35.48 18.87 -17.40
CA THR A 680 35.83 19.87 -18.41
C THR A 680 34.83 21.02 -18.49
N LEU A 681 35.31 22.14 -19.03
CA LEU A 681 34.49 23.27 -19.47
C LEU A 681 34.78 23.51 -20.95
N ASN A 682 33.79 23.27 -21.81
CA ASN A 682 33.88 23.64 -23.23
C ASN A 682 33.33 25.05 -23.43
N ILE A 683 33.99 25.79 -24.31
CA ILE A 683 33.73 27.21 -24.54
C ILE A 683 33.60 27.44 -26.04
N ALA A 684 32.56 28.14 -26.45
CA ALA A 684 32.37 28.54 -27.84
C ALA A 684 31.82 29.96 -27.91
N ARG A 685 32.31 30.72 -28.89
CA ARG A 685 31.76 32.03 -29.25
C ARG A 685 31.09 31.93 -30.61
N PHE A 686 29.81 32.22 -30.64
CA PHE A 686 29.00 32.23 -31.84
C PHE A 686 28.57 33.65 -32.21
N GLN A 687 28.35 33.83 -33.51
CA GLN A 687 27.66 34.99 -34.07
C GLN A 687 26.34 34.51 -34.69
N LEU A 688 25.22 35.18 -34.38
CA LEU A 688 23.98 34.95 -35.11
C LEU A 688 24.12 35.39 -36.57
N LYS A 689 23.72 34.52 -37.50
CA LYS A 689 23.83 34.81 -38.94
C LYS A 689 22.86 35.89 -39.41
N ASN A 690 21.63 35.85 -38.89
CA ASN A 690 20.57 36.79 -39.25
C ASN A 690 20.67 38.12 -38.48
N GLU A 691 21.34 38.13 -37.33
CA GLU A 691 21.56 39.34 -36.53
C GLU A 691 23.04 39.43 -36.11
N LYS A 692 23.86 40.00 -36.99
CA LYS A 692 25.33 40.06 -36.84
C LYS A 692 25.80 40.94 -35.67
N SER A 693 24.90 41.67 -35.01
CA SER A 693 25.23 42.42 -33.79
C SER A 693 25.26 41.53 -32.54
N ILE A 694 24.56 40.39 -32.54
CA ILE A 694 24.40 39.54 -31.34
C ILE A 694 25.45 38.42 -31.32
N SER A 695 26.47 38.61 -30.48
CA SER A 695 27.48 37.59 -30.17
C SER A 695 27.09 36.83 -28.90
N ILE A 696 27.31 35.51 -28.89
CA ILE A 696 26.92 34.62 -27.77
C ILE A 696 28.13 33.79 -27.34
N LEU A 697 28.47 33.86 -26.07
CA LEU A 697 29.43 32.99 -25.39
C LEU A 697 28.68 31.84 -24.74
N VAL A 698 29.00 30.62 -25.17
CA VAL A 698 28.42 29.37 -24.68
C VAL A 698 29.46 28.62 -23.87
N PHE A 699 29.08 28.21 -22.67
CA PHE A 699 29.88 27.40 -21.77
C PHE A 699 29.10 26.13 -21.43
N ASN A 700 29.73 24.96 -21.53
CA ASN A 700 29.11 23.69 -21.12
C ASN A 700 30.03 22.94 -20.15
N THR A 701 29.46 22.45 -19.05
CA THR A 701 30.21 21.70 -18.04
C THR A 701 29.40 20.56 -17.43
N HIS A 702 30.10 19.67 -16.73
CA HIS A 702 29.55 18.62 -15.89
C HIS A 702 30.37 18.62 -14.60
N LEU A 703 29.82 19.14 -13.50
CA LEU A 703 30.56 19.26 -12.24
C LEU A 703 30.64 17.92 -11.50
N ASP A 704 31.52 17.82 -10.50
CA ASP A 704 31.75 16.58 -9.79
C ASP A 704 30.52 15.98 -9.11
N VAL A 705 30.33 14.67 -9.29
CA VAL A 705 29.18 13.95 -8.74
C VAL A 705 29.36 13.58 -7.26
N LYS A 706 30.60 13.50 -6.73
CA LYS A 706 30.87 13.01 -5.36
C LYS A 706 31.34 14.11 -4.40
N SER A 707 32.39 14.83 -4.77
CA SER A 707 33.09 15.79 -3.91
C SER A 707 32.43 17.17 -3.99
N GLU A 708 31.77 17.57 -2.91
CA GLU A 708 31.23 18.93 -2.73
C GLU A 708 32.35 19.98 -2.82
N GLN A 709 33.54 19.69 -2.25
CA GLN A 709 34.70 20.56 -2.38
C GLN A 709 35.12 20.72 -3.84
N ALA A 710 35.14 19.63 -4.62
CA ALA A 710 35.45 19.70 -6.04
C ALA A 710 34.42 20.57 -6.77
N ARG A 711 33.11 20.36 -6.56
CA ARG A 711 32.07 21.21 -7.17
C ARG A 711 32.27 22.70 -6.87
N GLN A 712 32.61 23.04 -5.63
CA GLN A 712 32.86 24.43 -5.22
C GLN A 712 34.06 25.03 -5.96
N GLU A 713 35.20 24.34 -5.97
CA GLU A 713 36.42 24.83 -6.63
C GLU A 713 36.29 24.85 -8.16
N GLN A 714 35.61 23.87 -8.73
CA GLN A 714 35.25 23.83 -10.15
C GLN A 714 34.34 25.00 -10.52
N ALA A 715 33.31 25.30 -9.73
CA ALA A 715 32.45 26.47 -9.93
C ALA A 715 33.22 27.80 -9.86
N LYS A 716 34.23 27.91 -8.98
CA LYS A 716 35.14 29.09 -8.93
C LYS A 716 35.95 29.21 -10.22
N ILE A 717 36.47 28.10 -10.76
CA ILE A 717 37.20 28.09 -12.03
C ILE A 717 36.28 28.50 -13.18
N VAL A 718 35.07 27.93 -13.27
CA VAL A 718 34.06 28.29 -14.28
C VAL A 718 33.78 29.79 -14.23
N ARG A 719 33.45 30.33 -13.04
CA ARG A 719 33.22 31.77 -12.85
C ARG A 719 34.41 32.62 -13.27
N SER A 720 35.64 32.23 -12.92
CA SER A 720 36.84 32.97 -13.31
C SER A 720 37.08 32.96 -14.82
N THR A 721 36.72 31.86 -15.49
CA THR A 721 36.88 31.67 -16.93
C THR A 721 35.85 32.49 -17.70
N ILE A 722 34.59 32.48 -17.26
CA ILE A 722 33.53 33.34 -17.81
C ILE A 722 33.95 34.81 -17.73
N LYS A 723 34.47 35.28 -16.59
CA LYS A 723 34.96 36.66 -16.45
C LYS A 723 36.06 37.02 -17.45
N LYS A 724 37.00 36.11 -17.72
CA LYS A 724 38.08 36.32 -18.71
C LYS A 724 37.52 36.48 -20.13
N TRP A 725 36.61 35.58 -20.53
CA TRP A 725 35.98 35.62 -21.84
C TRP A 725 35.06 36.81 -22.03
N GLN A 726 34.28 37.16 -21.01
CA GLN A 726 33.40 38.32 -21.04
C GLN A 726 34.18 39.63 -21.07
N LYS A 727 35.35 39.71 -20.42
CA LYS A 727 36.27 40.86 -20.57
C LYS A 727 36.83 40.98 -21.99
N LYS A 728 37.12 39.85 -22.65
CA LYS A 728 37.56 39.81 -24.05
C LYS A 728 36.44 40.20 -25.02
N TYR A 729 35.19 39.89 -24.69
CA TYR A 729 34.01 40.12 -25.51
C TYR A 729 32.87 40.77 -24.69
N PRO A 730 32.97 42.07 -24.39
CA PRO A 730 32.06 42.75 -23.45
C PRO A 730 30.62 42.83 -23.94
N THR A 731 30.41 42.85 -25.27
CA THR A 731 29.10 42.91 -25.92
C THR A 731 28.42 41.55 -26.04
N ALA A 732 29.11 40.45 -25.71
CA ALA A 732 28.58 39.11 -25.88
C ALA A 732 27.70 38.69 -24.70
N VAL A 733 26.57 38.06 -25.02
CA VAL A 733 25.71 37.41 -24.04
C VAL A 733 26.36 36.13 -23.55
N VAL A 734 26.24 35.83 -22.26
CA VAL A 734 26.78 34.60 -21.66
C VAL A 734 25.66 33.61 -21.42
N LEU A 735 25.85 32.38 -21.89
CA LEU A 735 25.02 31.21 -21.58
C LEU A 735 25.91 30.10 -21.02
N LEU A 736 25.61 29.64 -19.82
CA LEU A 736 26.28 28.52 -19.16
C LEU A 736 25.27 27.38 -18.97
N PHE A 737 25.65 26.21 -19.47
CA PHE A 737 24.88 24.98 -19.45
C PHE A 737 25.61 23.92 -18.64
N GLY A 738 24.88 22.98 -18.06
CA GLY A 738 25.52 21.81 -17.47
C GLY A 738 24.65 20.98 -16.56
N ASP A 739 25.14 19.78 -16.31
CA ASP A 739 24.81 18.98 -15.14
C ASP A 739 25.77 19.40 -14.01
N PHE A 740 25.24 20.14 -13.03
CA PHE A 740 26.07 20.69 -11.96
C PHE A 740 26.17 19.75 -10.75
N ASN A 741 25.49 18.60 -10.76
CA ASN A 741 25.39 17.70 -9.61
C ASN A 741 25.12 18.44 -8.28
N ALA A 742 24.32 19.51 -8.35
CA ALA A 742 24.00 20.37 -7.22
C ALA A 742 22.52 20.80 -7.31
N VAL A 743 21.93 21.16 -6.17
CA VAL A 743 20.60 21.79 -6.10
C VAL A 743 20.71 23.29 -5.89
N PRO A 744 19.63 24.07 -6.14
CA PRO A 744 19.65 25.50 -5.84
C PRO A 744 20.05 25.73 -4.39
N LYS A 745 20.76 26.84 -4.14
CA LYS A 745 21.31 27.24 -2.82
C LYS A 745 22.51 26.44 -2.31
N GLN A 746 22.96 25.37 -2.98
CA GLN A 746 24.24 24.74 -2.65
C GLN A 746 25.42 25.61 -3.09
N ALA A 747 26.61 25.34 -2.54
CA ALA A 747 27.74 26.24 -2.67
C ALA A 747 28.17 26.48 -4.12
N ALA A 748 28.21 25.44 -4.98
CA ALA A 748 28.52 25.59 -6.39
C ALA A 748 27.50 26.49 -7.13
N TYR A 749 26.21 26.30 -6.88
CA TYR A 749 25.14 27.16 -7.40
C TYR A 749 25.32 28.60 -6.94
N ASN A 750 25.52 28.81 -5.63
CA ASN A 750 25.71 30.14 -5.05
C ASN A 750 26.96 30.82 -5.61
N ILE A 751 28.06 30.09 -5.85
CA ILE A 751 29.26 30.65 -6.46
C ILE A 751 28.96 31.18 -7.86
N LEU A 752 28.11 30.51 -8.63
CA LEU A 752 27.79 30.90 -10.01
C LEU A 752 26.72 31.98 -10.10
N THR A 753 25.83 32.10 -9.12
CA THR A 753 24.71 33.07 -9.15
C THR A 753 24.88 34.27 -8.21
N SER A 754 25.73 34.17 -7.19
CA SER A 754 25.96 35.24 -6.20
C SER A 754 26.46 36.55 -6.81
N SER A 755 26.08 37.65 -6.15
CA SER A 755 26.40 39.02 -6.57
C SER A 755 25.93 39.34 -7.98
N ASP A 756 24.77 38.78 -8.36
CA ASP A 756 24.15 38.97 -9.66
C ASP A 756 25.09 38.63 -10.82
N PHE A 757 25.86 37.53 -10.65
CA PHE A 757 26.87 37.16 -11.62
C PHE A 757 26.25 36.48 -12.85
N LEU A 758 25.52 35.38 -12.65
CA LEU A 758 24.66 34.75 -13.65
C LEU A 758 23.27 34.62 -13.07
N HIS A 759 22.25 34.75 -13.91
CA HIS A 759 20.85 34.55 -13.54
C HIS A 759 20.43 33.14 -13.92
N ASP A 760 19.77 32.45 -12.99
CA ASP A 760 19.13 31.17 -13.28
C ASP A 760 17.86 31.41 -14.12
N THR A 761 17.82 30.83 -15.32
CA THR A 761 16.71 31.00 -16.25
C THR A 761 15.38 30.55 -15.63
N TRP A 762 15.38 29.52 -14.77
CA TRP A 762 14.19 29.10 -14.04
C TRP A 762 13.70 30.16 -13.06
N VAL A 763 14.63 30.81 -12.33
CA VAL A 763 14.30 31.85 -11.35
C VAL A 763 13.79 33.10 -12.06
N VAL A 764 14.44 33.51 -13.15
CA VAL A 764 13.97 34.64 -13.95
C VAL A 764 12.58 34.37 -14.51
N CYS A 765 12.34 33.16 -15.02
CA CYS A 765 11.03 32.82 -15.55
C CYS A 765 9.91 32.77 -14.51
N LYS A 766 10.19 32.24 -13.30
CA LYS A 766 9.21 32.21 -12.20
C LYS A 766 8.90 33.60 -11.63
N SER A 767 9.87 34.51 -11.61
CA SER A 767 9.71 35.86 -11.03
C SER A 767 9.03 36.85 -11.97
N GLN A 768 9.03 36.61 -13.28
CA GLN A 768 8.35 37.43 -14.29
C GLN A 768 7.01 36.80 -14.71
N ILE A 769 6.06 36.70 -13.77
CA ILE A 769 4.77 35.99 -13.90
C ILE A 769 3.92 36.43 -15.12
N SER A 770 4.17 37.60 -15.73
CA SER A 770 3.45 38.05 -16.92
C SER A 770 4.15 37.78 -18.27
N MET A 771 5.39 37.27 -18.29
CA MET A 771 6.22 37.32 -19.52
C MET A 771 7.08 36.09 -19.86
N CYS A 772 7.35 35.19 -18.90
CA CYS A 772 8.04 33.93 -19.18
C CYS A 772 7.25 32.74 -18.63
N ILE A 773 7.19 31.66 -19.42
CA ILE A 773 6.46 30.43 -19.11
C ILE A 773 7.45 29.37 -18.60
N SER A 774 7.13 28.70 -17.49
CA SER A 774 7.92 27.57 -17.01
C SER A 774 7.03 26.42 -16.55
N ASN A 775 7.43 25.16 -16.80
CA ASN A 775 6.71 24.04 -16.19
C ASN A 775 7.08 23.89 -14.70
N SER A 776 6.18 23.28 -13.91
CA SER A 776 6.30 23.19 -12.45
C SER A 776 7.51 22.39 -11.97
N PHE A 777 8.14 21.63 -12.86
CA PHE A 777 9.22 20.70 -12.57
C PHE A 777 10.56 21.28 -13.06
N SER A 778 11.33 21.85 -12.14
CA SER A 778 12.61 22.49 -12.45
C SER A 778 13.81 21.57 -12.27
N SER A 779 13.62 20.27 -12.04
CA SER A 779 14.71 19.38 -11.66
C SER A 779 14.85 18.21 -12.62
N THR A 780 16.08 17.83 -12.93
CA THR A 780 16.38 16.64 -13.73
C THR A 780 16.62 15.50 -12.76
N PHE A 781 15.73 14.50 -12.79
CA PHE A 781 15.80 13.38 -11.88
C PHE A 781 16.81 12.36 -12.40
N HIS A 782 17.77 11.94 -11.57
CA HIS A 782 18.47 10.67 -11.74
C HIS A 782 17.72 9.55 -11.03
N GLY A 783 17.32 8.53 -11.80
CA GLY A 783 16.82 7.29 -11.22
C GLY A 783 16.08 6.43 -12.22
N TRP A 784 16.74 6.16 -13.34
CA TRP A 784 16.55 4.91 -14.02
C TRP A 784 16.54 3.74 -13.06
N LEU A 785 15.68 2.80 -13.42
CA LEU A 785 15.87 1.39 -13.13
C LEU A 785 15.92 0.51 -14.39
N GLY A 786 16.00 1.11 -15.58
CA GLY A 786 16.02 0.36 -16.83
C GLY A 786 14.74 -0.42 -17.14
N SER A 787 13.57 -0.05 -16.60
CA SER A 787 12.28 -0.59 -17.07
C SER A 787 11.20 0.51 -17.16
N ILE A 788 10.07 0.20 -17.78
CA ILE A 788 8.96 1.09 -18.20
C ILE A 788 8.17 1.71 -17.03
N ILE A 789 8.45 1.28 -15.80
CA ILE A 789 7.84 1.83 -14.59
C ILE A 789 8.85 2.82 -14.00
N ASN A 790 8.39 4.02 -13.62
CA ASN A 790 9.24 5.04 -12.96
C ASN A 790 9.02 4.95 -11.44
N THR A 791 10.08 4.60 -10.70
CA THR A 791 9.96 3.65 -9.57
C THR A 791 10.64 4.08 -8.27
N TYR A 792 10.97 5.35 -7.99
CA TYR A 792 11.55 5.63 -6.65
C TYR A 792 11.12 6.91 -5.93
N GLY A 793 10.82 8.01 -6.62
CA GLY A 793 10.27 9.23 -5.99
C GLY A 793 8.85 9.04 -5.55
N PHE A 794 8.07 8.73 -6.57
CA PHE A 794 6.70 8.30 -6.42
C PHE A 794 6.64 6.98 -5.65
N GLN A 795 7.56 6.02 -5.87
CA GLN A 795 7.53 4.78 -5.11
C GLN A 795 8.02 4.92 -3.67
N PHE A 796 8.80 5.92 -3.24
CA PHE A 796 9.16 6.05 -1.81
C PHE A 796 8.01 6.61 -0.99
N LEU A 797 7.24 7.57 -1.54
CA LEU A 797 6.06 8.11 -0.88
C LEU A 797 4.75 7.47 -1.23
N GLN A 798 4.63 6.81 -2.38
CA GLN A 798 3.69 5.71 -2.55
C GLN A 798 4.08 4.52 -1.69
N THR A 799 5.34 4.14 -1.48
CA THR A 799 5.62 3.00 -0.58
C THR A 799 5.29 3.39 0.83
N ILE A 800 5.54 4.61 1.31
CA ILE A 800 5.05 5.01 2.63
C ILE A 800 3.50 5.08 2.63
N LEU A 801 2.86 5.81 1.71
CA LEU A 801 1.40 5.97 1.65
C LEU A 801 0.64 4.67 1.32
N PHE A 802 1.08 3.88 0.33
CA PHE A 802 0.55 2.56 -0.02
C PHE A 802 1.09 1.42 0.87
N THR A 803 2.15 1.59 1.65
CA THR A 803 2.39 0.70 2.81
C THR A 803 1.29 0.90 3.84
N PHE A 804 0.87 2.15 4.04
CA PHE A 804 -0.32 2.48 4.80
C PHE A 804 -1.64 2.32 4.00
N HIS A 805 -1.62 1.81 2.76
CA HIS A 805 -2.82 1.77 1.88
C HIS A 805 -2.78 0.65 0.82
N GLY A 806 -2.21 -0.52 1.09
CA GLY A 806 -2.52 -1.73 0.31
C GLY A 806 -1.56 -2.36 -0.65
N SER A 807 -0.68 -1.61 -1.29
CA SER A 807 -0.16 -2.12 -2.56
C SER A 807 1.03 -3.06 -2.45
N GLY A 808 1.49 -3.44 -1.25
CA GLY A 808 2.42 -4.56 -1.12
C GLY A 808 3.86 -4.35 -1.51
N ILE A 809 4.46 -3.23 -1.08
CA ILE A 809 5.84 -2.89 -1.44
C ILE A 809 6.70 -2.85 -0.17
N SER A 810 7.73 -3.70 -0.09
CA SER A 810 8.65 -3.83 1.05
C SER A 810 9.65 -2.67 1.14
N LEU A 811 9.91 -2.15 2.34
CA LEU A 811 10.95 -1.12 2.57
C LEU A 811 12.39 -1.70 2.46
N PRO A 812 13.37 -0.95 1.94
CA PRO A 812 14.79 -1.29 2.06
C PRO A 812 15.34 -1.17 3.51
N HIS A 813 16.10 -2.16 3.96
CA HIS A 813 16.67 -2.24 5.32
C HIS A 813 17.61 -1.07 5.70
N GLU A 814 18.22 -0.40 4.72
CA GLU A 814 19.14 0.73 4.91
C GLU A 814 18.43 2.02 5.38
N ILE A 815 17.11 2.10 5.23
CA ILE A 815 16.28 3.24 5.65
C ILE A 815 16.22 3.34 7.19
N LEU A 816 16.38 2.22 7.90
CA LEU A 816 16.31 2.15 9.36
C LEU A 816 17.30 3.09 10.05
N LYS A 817 18.45 3.38 9.42
CA LYS A 817 19.49 4.27 9.97
C LYS A 817 19.10 5.75 10.00
N HIS A 818 18.08 6.13 9.24
CA HIS A 818 17.66 7.53 9.10
C HIS A 818 16.15 7.72 9.42
N LEU A 819 15.49 6.68 9.93
CA LEU A 819 14.06 6.64 10.20
C LEU A 819 13.60 7.76 11.14
N SER A 820 14.37 8.07 12.20
CA SER A 820 14.09 9.18 13.12
C SER A 820 14.13 10.55 12.43
N SER A 821 15.07 10.75 11.50
CA SER A 821 15.14 11.97 10.68
C SER A 821 13.95 12.09 9.73
N TYR A 822 13.52 10.97 9.14
CA TYR A 822 12.34 10.92 8.27
C TYR A 822 11.02 11.10 9.05
N ILE A 823 10.92 10.53 10.25
CA ILE A 823 9.79 10.72 11.16
C ILE A 823 9.73 12.16 11.64
N ASN A 824 10.85 12.82 11.93
CA ASN A 824 10.88 14.24 12.28
C ASN A 824 10.45 15.12 11.10
N ILE A 825 10.85 14.78 9.88
CA ILE A 825 10.34 15.42 8.65
C ILE A 825 8.83 15.23 8.49
N LEU A 826 8.32 14.02 8.75
CA LEU A 826 6.88 13.71 8.73
C LEU A 826 6.12 14.40 9.87
N LYS A 827 6.70 14.51 11.07
CA LYS A 827 6.14 15.25 12.22
C LYS A 827 6.07 16.74 11.95
N GLU A 828 7.10 17.31 11.32
CA GLU A 828 7.08 18.71 10.90
C GLU A 828 6.01 18.92 9.81
N LEU A 829 5.98 18.10 8.76
CA LEU A 829 4.88 18.10 7.78
C LEU A 829 3.50 17.97 8.43
N TRP A 830 3.36 17.11 9.44
CA TRP A 830 2.09 16.80 10.09
C TRP A 830 1.63 17.87 11.09
N LYS A 831 2.56 18.51 11.82
CA LYS A 831 2.29 19.71 12.63
C LYS A 831 1.75 20.84 11.76
N PHE A 832 2.26 20.90 10.54
CA PHE A 832 1.81 21.85 9.55
C PHE A 832 0.49 21.38 8.89
N ARG A 833 -0.01 20.13 9.00
CA ARG A 833 -1.22 19.66 8.26
C ARG A 833 -2.49 20.49 8.41
N GLN A 834 -2.70 21.13 9.57
CA GLN A 834 -3.89 21.98 9.79
C GLN A 834 -3.72 23.38 9.18
N THR A 835 -2.47 23.76 8.85
CA THR A 835 -2.12 24.96 8.11
C THR A 835 -1.68 24.68 6.67
N LEU A 836 -1.41 23.42 6.32
CA LEU A 836 -0.99 23.00 4.99
C LEU A 836 -2.18 22.52 4.19
N ASN A 837 -2.36 23.19 3.07
CA ASN A 837 -3.18 22.69 2.00
C ASN A 837 -2.42 21.50 1.34
N ILE A 838 -3.15 20.54 0.76
CA ILE A 838 -2.62 19.35 0.07
C ILE A 838 -1.48 19.66 -0.94
N SER A 839 -1.33 20.92 -1.37
CA SER A 839 -0.24 21.41 -2.20
C SER A 839 1.18 21.30 -1.60
N GLU A 840 1.35 21.32 -0.28
CA GLU A 840 2.69 21.44 0.33
C GLU A 840 3.37 20.10 0.65
N LEU A 841 2.62 19.00 0.71
CA LEU A 841 3.10 17.62 0.88
C LEU A 841 3.95 17.12 -0.30
N ASN A 842 3.74 17.64 -1.51
CA ASN A 842 4.50 17.31 -2.72
C ASN A 842 5.98 17.75 -2.67
N SER A 843 6.37 18.56 -1.67
CA SER A 843 7.71 19.19 -1.62
C SER A 843 8.81 18.32 -1.02
N LEU A 844 8.48 17.30 -0.20
CA LEU A 844 9.46 16.54 0.59
C LEU A 844 9.98 15.26 -0.05
N TRP A 845 9.51 14.94 -1.25
CA TRP A 845 9.69 13.63 -1.88
C TRP A 845 10.94 13.58 -2.78
N SER A 846 11.96 14.35 -2.38
CA SER A 846 13.14 14.71 -3.18
C SER A 846 14.50 14.38 -2.57
N LEU A 847 14.58 13.39 -1.67
CA LEU A 847 15.87 12.81 -1.22
C LEU A 847 16.43 11.71 -2.15
N HIS A 848 15.78 11.55 -3.29
CA HIS A 848 16.35 11.31 -4.62
C HIS A 848 17.50 12.28 -4.88
N ARG A 849 18.50 11.91 -5.70
CA ARG A 849 19.47 12.89 -6.22
C ARG A 849 18.78 13.80 -7.23
N PHE A 850 17.88 14.64 -6.75
CA PHE A 850 17.48 15.82 -7.45
C PHE A 850 18.72 16.68 -7.55
N HIS A 851 19.19 16.88 -8.76
CA HIS A 851 19.90 18.10 -9.10
C HIS A 851 19.15 18.72 -10.27
N VAL A 852 19.59 19.90 -10.64
CA VAL A 852 18.99 20.64 -11.74
C VAL A 852 20.05 20.83 -12.79
N ASP A 853 19.80 20.31 -13.99
CA ASP A 853 20.54 20.75 -15.17
C ASP A 853 20.17 22.22 -15.39
N TRP A 854 21.14 23.10 -15.23
CA TRP A 854 20.88 24.54 -15.30
C TRP A 854 21.24 25.12 -16.67
N ILE A 855 20.42 26.08 -17.07
CA ILE A 855 20.75 27.08 -18.07
C ILE A 855 20.87 28.40 -17.30
N LEU A 856 22.10 28.80 -17.01
CA LEU A 856 22.39 30.09 -16.38
C LEU A 856 22.74 31.09 -17.48
N TYR A 857 22.22 32.31 -17.41
CA TYR A 857 22.51 33.33 -18.42
C TYR A 857 22.86 34.68 -17.81
N ARG A 858 23.51 35.52 -18.61
CA ARG A 858 23.73 36.93 -18.30
C ARG A 858 23.80 37.71 -19.61
N ASN A 859 23.10 38.83 -19.68
CA ASN A 859 23.26 39.79 -20.78
C ASN A 859 24.69 40.38 -20.77
N SER A 860 24.99 41.19 -21.79
CA SER A 860 26.32 41.79 -21.96
C SER A 860 26.71 42.65 -20.74
N ILE A 861 28.01 42.88 -20.56
CA ILE A 861 28.48 43.76 -19.45
C ILE A 861 28.22 45.24 -19.79
N ASP A 862 28.16 45.59 -21.06
CA ASP A 862 27.92 46.97 -21.50
C ASP A 862 26.47 47.45 -21.31
N GLY A 863 25.60 46.60 -20.79
CA GLY A 863 24.19 46.91 -20.49
C GLY A 863 23.23 46.62 -21.64
N SER A 864 23.71 46.14 -22.80
CA SER A 864 22.84 45.69 -23.88
C SER A 864 22.10 44.38 -23.54
N GLU A 865 20.78 44.48 -23.43
CA GLU A 865 19.92 43.32 -23.21
C GLU A 865 19.54 42.69 -24.55
N HIS A 866 20.32 41.71 -25.00
CA HIS A 866 20.06 41.03 -26.26
C HIS A 866 19.16 39.80 -26.12
N LEU A 867 19.16 39.14 -24.95
CA LEU A 867 18.35 37.96 -24.69
C LEU A 867 17.42 38.17 -23.49
N GLN A 868 16.16 37.76 -23.66
CA GLN A 868 15.19 37.64 -22.58
C GLN A 868 14.59 36.23 -22.59
N PRO A 869 14.66 35.47 -21.48
CA PRO A 869 14.03 34.16 -21.44
C PRO A 869 12.50 34.29 -21.53
N ARG A 870 11.88 33.49 -22.40
CA ARG A 870 10.42 33.45 -22.62
C ARG A 870 9.80 32.11 -22.26
N PHE A 871 10.59 31.05 -22.30
CA PHE A 871 10.15 29.71 -21.94
C PHE A 871 11.30 28.93 -21.35
N ILE A 872 11.02 28.10 -20.35
CA ILE A 872 11.94 27.04 -19.90
C ILE A 872 11.15 25.81 -19.45
N ALA A 873 11.56 24.62 -19.89
CA ALA A 873 10.91 23.39 -19.52
C ALA A 873 11.87 22.20 -19.46
N VAL A 874 11.58 21.27 -18.56
CA VAL A 874 12.06 19.89 -18.63
C VAL A 874 11.20 19.12 -19.65
N VAL A 875 11.82 18.48 -20.64
CA VAL A 875 11.14 17.73 -21.71
C VAL A 875 11.06 16.24 -21.33
N ASP A 876 9.87 15.64 -21.36
CA ASP A 876 9.70 14.20 -21.12
C ASP A 876 10.01 13.39 -22.39
N ILE A 877 11.07 12.59 -22.33
CA ILE A 877 11.57 11.80 -23.46
C ILE A 877 11.30 10.29 -23.33
N ARG A 878 10.45 9.89 -22.37
CA ARG A 878 10.06 8.48 -22.18
C ARG A 878 9.10 8.04 -23.28
N SER A 879 9.19 6.77 -23.70
CA SER A 879 8.18 6.11 -24.56
C SER A 879 7.83 4.73 -23.99
N ARG A 880 6.69 4.14 -24.39
CA ARG A 880 6.10 2.93 -23.78
C ARG A 880 7.06 1.76 -23.55
N ASN A 881 8.18 1.68 -24.28
CA ASN A 881 9.10 0.56 -24.24
C ASN A 881 10.48 0.84 -23.62
N TYR A 882 10.81 2.09 -23.24
CA TYR A 882 12.14 2.38 -22.68
C TYR A 882 12.17 3.64 -21.76
N SER A 883 13.12 3.74 -20.83
CA SER A 883 13.25 4.86 -19.88
C SER A 883 14.55 5.67 -20.12
N SER A 884 14.57 6.95 -19.72
CA SER A 884 15.79 7.78 -19.68
C SER A 884 16.06 8.25 -18.26
N ASP A 885 17.34 8.24 -17.91
CA ASP A 885 17.90 8.63 -16.62
C ASP A 885 17.95 10.15 -16.40
N HIS A 886 17.89 10.92 -17.48
CA HIS A 886 17.93 12.38 -17.48
C HIS A 886 16.92 12.91 -18.47
N PHE A 887 16.43 14.10 -18.19
CA PHE A 887 15.52 14.83 -19.05
C PHE A 887 16.21 16.09 -19.56
N PRO A 888 16.09 16.43 -20.86
CA PRO A 888 16.62 17.67 -21.37
C PRO A 888 15.89 18.86 -20.74
N VAL A 889 16.64 19.91 -20.42
CA VAL A 889 16.08 21.23 -20.12
C VAL A 889 16.22 22.09 -21.37
N VAL A 890 15.10 22.62 -21.84
CA VAL A 890 15.01 23.50 -23.01
C VAL A 890 14.58 24.88 -22.57
N ALA A 891 15.26 25.92 -23.07
CA ALA A 891 14.86 27.30 -22.91
C ALA A 891 14.73 28.01 -24.25
N LEU A 892 13.71 28.86 -24.39
CA LEU A 892 13.56 29.78 -25.52
C LEU A 892 13.85 31.20 -25.05
N PHE A 893 14.84 31.83 -25.66
CA PHE A 893 15.17 33.24 -25.43
C PHE A 893 14.64 34.09 -26.57
N GLN A 894 13.90 35.15 -26.25
CA GLN A 894 13.60 36.19 -27.22
C GLN A 894 14.83 37.07 -27.47
N LEU A 895 15.12 37.27 -28.75
CA LEU A 895 16.06 38.26 -29.24
C LEU A 895 15.38 39.63 -29.13
N LYS A 896 15.92 40.50 -28.26
CA LYS A 896 15.51 41.91 -28.23
C LYS A 896 16.21 42.60 -29.40
N ASN A 897 15.46 42.85 -30.47
CA ASN A 897 15.94 43.74 -31.52
C ASN A 897 15.99 45.16 -30.95
N ASN A 898 17.12 45.85 -31.08
CA ASN A 898 17.22 47.30 -30.83
C ASN A 898 16.41 48.14 -31.84
N LYS A 899 15.49 47.52 -32.58
CA LYS A 899 14.55 48.17 -33.49
C LYS A 899 13.14 47.78 -33.05
N GLU A 900 12.62 48.52 -32.07
CA GLU A 900 11.18 48.71 -31.96
C GLU A 900 10.70 49.37 -33.26
N HIS A 901 9.94 48.64 -34.08
CA HIS A 901 9.01 49.18 -35.06
C HIS A 901 7.97 48.14 -35.46
#